data_AF-A0A9D6EU58-F1
#
_entry.id   AF-A0A9D6EU58-F1
#
_cell.length_a   1.000
_cell.length_b   1.000
_cell.length_c   1.000
_cell.angle_alpha   90.00
_cell.angle_beta   90.00
_cell.angle_gamma   90.00
#
_symmetry.space_group_name_H-M   'P 1'
#
loop_
_entity.id
_entity.type
_entity.pdbx_description
1 polymer ?
#
loop_
_entity_poly.entity_id
_entity_poly.type
_entity_poly.pdbx_seq_one_letter_code
_entity_poly.pdbx_strand_id
1 'polypeptide(L)'
;MYYKSILDLIGNTPLVRINKLNPNPSNVTILVKLEYLNPGGSIKDRMVKEIVAEAEKNGELKKGGTIVEATSGNTGIGFAMVSAVKGYKAIFTQPNWMSANKRKLIEAFGAKVHVCPTAVPIDDPRSYKSTAKRIAKEKGAYLSDQYSNPANPVAHYKTTGREIWEALNGKIDYIVIGIGTGGTSTGVVKFLKEKNPKIKFIAPDPIGSVYSGKLGAFRVEGIGHIFIPKNVDLSLVDEFVRLESKKAIEMAKRITCKEGILAGPSSGAAMYAAVEVAKKIKEKGKVIVAIFPDSGERYLDYLYDEDFEVPVVSKHRTKENFSTSAIHGPVSDFQDRNALVPPLYRSAIYKFKNVEEAGKIFEGSNRAEENRSKYVYTRGNHPNQRLLERTLTRLEGGVDSVAFSSGMAAITSFAETILHQGDEVVASNVLYGDTHKFFNSFVKRWGIKTTFVDITNLSQVQKAISKKTKLIYTETPTNPLLTIADIEKLSQIAKQANAILVIDNTFASPYLQQPLKLGADVVIESTTKYISGHSDALGGIVIAKNQDLIMELWGTLFVKGAQMDPEVAALSLRGLKTLGLRMERHCQNAQIVAKFLSKHPKVKVVYYPGLITHPQHDLARVQMNGFGGIVSFELKGGIEEGKKFVNNLKLFSLSVSLGAIESLVNHPASMTQKVIPQKERLKAGITDGLIRLSVGIEDVDDLLADLRESFNTL
;
A
#
# COMPACT_ATOMS: atom_id res chain seq x y z
N MET A 1 -14.54 -10.84 47.06
CA MET A 1 -14.35 -12.05 46.21
C MET A 1 -12.91 -12.02 45.70
N TYR A 2 -12.18 -13.13 45.77
CA TYR A 2 -10.83 -13.26 45.20
C TYR A 2 -10.79 -14.50 44.29
N TYR A 3 -9.94 -14.49 43.26
CA TYR A 3 -9.84 -15.53 42.24
C TYR A 3 -8.49 -16.23 42.31
N LYS A 4 -8.42 -17.51 41.91
CA LYS A 4 -7.18 -18.30 41.97
C LYS A 4 -6.26 -18.00 40.79
N SER A 5 -6.83 -17.62 39.66
CA SER A 5 -6.11 -17.29 38.44
C SER A 5 -6.76 -16.11 37.73
N ILE A 6 -5.96 -15.36 36.97
CA ILE A 6 -6.47 -14.39 35.99
C ILE A 6 -7.41 -15.07 34.98
N LEU A 7 -7.22 -16.36 34.69
CA LEU A 7 -8.10 -17.12 33.79
C LEU A 7 -9.50 -17.37 34.36
N ASP A 8 -9.69 -17.23 35.67
CA ASP A 8 -11.00 -17.35 36.33
C ASP A 8 -11.85 -16.08 36.12
N LEU A 9 -11.22 -14.97 35.74
CA LEU A 9 -11.88 -13.72 35.36
C LEU A 9 -12.36 -13.70 33.90
N ILE A 10 -12.10 -14.77 33.13
CA ILE A 10 -12.63 -14.91 31.76
C ILE A 10 -14.12 -15.26 31.85
N GLY A 11 -14.96 -14.32 31.43
CA GLY A 11 -16.42 -14.42 31.46
C GLY A 11 -17.09 -13.43 32.40
N ASN A 12 -18.40 -13.56 32.57
CA ASN A 12 -19.24 -12.71 33.42
C ASN A 12 -19.08 -11.19 33.15
N THR A 13 -18.86 -10.82 31.89
CA THR A 13 -18.72 -9.42 31.49
C THR A 13 -20.08 -8.70 31.56
N PRO A 14 -20.12 -7.39 31.82
CA PRO A 14 -21.37 -6.67 32.03
C PRO A 14 -22.14 -6.39 30.72
N LEU A 15 -23.45 -6.21 30.87
CA LEU A 15 -24.31 -5.55 29.88
C LEU A 15 -24.48 -4.09 30.29
N VAL A 16 -24.33 -3.18 29.34
CA VAL A 16 -24.49 -1.73 29.56
C VAL A 16 -25.57 -1.18 28.64
N ARG A 17 -26.47 -0.36 29.18
CA ARG A 17 -27.53 0.29 28.40
C ARG A 17 -26.98 1.45 27.59
N ILE A 18 -27.36 1.50 26.32
CA ILE A 18 -27.10 2.63 25.43
C ILE A 18 -28.24 3.65 25.56
N ASN A 19 -27.88 4.91 25.81
CA ASN A 19 -28.85 5.97 26.08
C ASN A 19 -28.95 6.98 24.94
N LYS A 20 -27.85 7.66 24.59
CA LYS A 20 -27.84 8.78 23.63
C LYS A 20 -27.85 8.34 22.17
N LEU A 21 -27.39 7.14 21.87
CA LEU A 21 -27.34 6.58 20.53
C LEU A 21 -28.55 5.73 20.18
N ASN A 22 -29.48 5.52 21.11
CA ASN A 22 -30.72 4.81 20.85
C ASN A 22 -31.71 5.73 20.12
N PRO A 23 -32.07 5.46 18.86
CA PRO A 23 -32.98 6.31 18.09
C PRO A 23 -34.45 6.13 18.48
N ASN A 24 -34.78 5.12 19.29
CA ASN A 24 -36.16 4.75 19.62
C ASN A 24 -36.30 4.33 21.11
N PRO A 25 -35.91 5.19 22.06
CA PRO A 25 -35.80 4.83 23.48
C PRO A 25 -37.15 4.54 24.15
N SER A 26 -38.27 5.02 23.59
CA SER A 26 -39.62 4.77 24.11
C SER A 26 -40.11 3.34 23.86
N ASN A 27 -39.60 2.68 22.82
CA ASN A 27 -40.06 1.36 22.40
C ASN A 27 -38.98 0.28 22.57
N VAL A 28 -37.70 0.66 22.43
CA VAL A 28 -36.57 -0.28 22.36
C VAL A 28 -35.55 0.03 23.44
N THR A 29 -35.07 -0.99 24.14
CA THR A 29 -33.85 -0.92 24.95
C THR A 29 -32.70 -1.54 24.18
N ILE A 30 -31.63 -0.77 23.95
CA ILE A 30 -30.38 -1.29 23.37
C ILE A 30 -29.36 -1.49 24.49
N LEU A 31 -28.83 -2.71 24.60
CA LEU A 31 -27.78 -3.10 25.53
C LEU A 31 -26.54 -3.53 24.75
N VAL A 32 -25.36 -3.29 25.30
CA VAL A 32 -24.08 -3.77 24.75
C VAL A 32 -23.38 -4.68 25.75
N LYS A 33 -22.88 -5.82 25.29
CA LYS A 33 -22.07 -6.75 26.08
C LYS A 33 -20.60 -6.39 25.93
N LEU A 34 -19.96 -5.93 27.00
CA LEU A 34 -18.60 -5.37 26.96
C LEU A 34 -17.54 -6.47 27.14
N GLU A 35 -17.21 -7.17 26.05
CA GLU A 35 -16.31 -8.32 26.09
C GLU A 35 -14.81 -7.94 26.18
N TYR A 36 -14.47 -6.66 26.05
CA TYR A 36 -13.12 -6.19 26.35
C TYR A 36 -12.77 -6.18 27.84
N LEU A 37 -13.74 -6.45 28.72
CA LEU A 37 -13.50 -6.59 30.16
C LEU A 37 -13.05 -8.00 30.56
N ASN A 38 -12.92 -8.92 29.61
CA ASN A 38 -12.12 -10.13 29.83
C ASN A 38 -10.64 -9.73 30.05
N PRO A 39 -9.85 -10.50 30.81
CA PRO A 39 -8.50 -10.09 31.24
C PRO A 39 -7.47 -9.91 30.12
N GLY A 40 -7.60 -10.64 29.01
CA GLY A 40 -6.83 -10.48 27.78
C GLY A 40 -7.43 -9.41 26.86
N GLY A 41 -8.44 -8.66 27.32
CA GLY A 41 -9.03 -7.47 26.71
C GLY A 41 -9.92 -7.73 25.50
N SER A 42 -10.39 -8.96 25.30
CA SER A 42 -11.35 -9.26 24.23
C SER A 42 -12.17 -10.52 24.47
N ILE A 43 -13.23 -10.67 23.67
CA ILE A 43 -14.07 -11.86 23.60
C ILE A 43 -13.30 -13.16 23.28
N LYS A 44 -12.10 -13.04 22.70
CA LYS A 44 -11.29 -14.19 22.26
C LYS A 44 -10.75 -15.02 23.42
N ASP A 45 -10.67 -14.45 24.61
CA ASP A 45 -10.20 -15.16 25.81
C ASP A 45 -11.07 -16.38 26.12
N ARG A 46 -12.38 -16.27 25.87
CA ARG A 46 -13.34 -17.35 26.11
C ARG A 46 -13.08 -18.56 25.23
N MET A 47 -12.96 -18.34 23.92
CA MET A 47 -12.68 -19.43 22.97
C MET A 47 -11.29 -20.02 23.20
N VAL A 48 -10.30 -19.20 23.55
CA VAL A 48 -8.95 -19.69 23.84
C VAL A 48 -8.96 -20.60 25.06
N LYS A 49 -9.63 -20.20 26.15
CA LYS A 49 -9.74 -21.00 27.37
C LYS A 49 -10.35 -22.38 27.08
N GLU A 50 -11.41 -22.43 26.28
CA GLU A 50 -12.06 -23.69 25.90
C GLU A 50 -11.18 -24.54 24.96
N ILE A 51 -10.57 -23.94 23.91
CA ILE A 51 -9.67 -24.64 22.98
C ILE A 51 -8.52 -25.31 23.74
N VAL A 52 -7.87 -24.58 24.65
CA VAL A 52 -6.76 -25.13 25.43
C VAL A 52 -7.24 -26.22 26.38
N ALA A 53 -8.38 -26.04 27.05
CA ALA A 53 -8.93 -27.06 27.95
C ALA A 53 -9.31 -28.35 27.21
N GLU A 54 -9.87 -28.24 26.01
CA GLU A 54 -10.21 -29.39 25.17
C GLU A 54 -8.95 -30.09 24.65
N ALA A 55 -7.94 -29.34 24.20
CA ALA A 55 -6.65 -29.89 23.78
C ALA A 55 -5.91 -30.62 24.91
N GLU A 56 -5.96 -30.08 26.14
CA GLU A 56 -5.43 -30.74 27.34
C GLU A 56 -6.18 -32.04 27.64
N LYS A 57 -7.52 -32.00 27.61
CA LYS A 57 -8.39 -33.16 27.87
C LYS A 57 -8.17 -34.27 26.85
N ASN A 58 -7.99 -33.93 25.58
CA ASN A 58 -7.78 -34.88 24.50
C ASN A 58 -6.32 -35.36 24.39
N GLY A 59 -5.41 -34.83 25.22
CA GLY A 59 -3.99 -35.20 25.22
C GLY A 59 -3.17 -34.63 24.05
N GLU A 60 -3.76 -33.75 23.24
CA GLU A 60 -3.13 -33.07 22.11
C GLU A 60 -2.13 -31.99 22.58
N LEU A 61 -2.38 -31.40 23.75
CA LEU A 61 -1.50 -30.45 24.41
C LEU A 61 -1.07 -30.97 25.78
N LYS A 62 0.22 -31.26 25.93
CA LYS A 62 0.83 -31.74 27.18
C LYS A 62 1.53 -30.60 27.91
N LYS A 63 1.71 -30.73 29.24
CA LYS A 63 2.42 -29.75 30.09
C LYS A 63 3.79 -29.38 29.48
N GLY A 64 4.07 -28.08 29.36
CA GLY A 64 5.30 -27.58 28.72
C GLY A 64 5.32 -27.65 27.19
N GLY A 65 4.22 -28.12 26.58
CA GLY A 65 4.02 -28.19 25.13
C GLY A 65 4.02 -26.83 24.45
N THR A 66 4.02 -26.84 23.12
CA THR A 66 4.02 -25.62 22.30
C THR A 66 2.67 -25.44 21.63
N ILE A 67 2.11 -24.24 21.71
CA ILE A 67 0.92 -23.80 20.98
C ILE A 67 1.36 -22.97 19.78
N VAL A 68 0.78 -23.26 18.62
CA VAL A 68 0.96 -22.52 17.38
C VAL A 68 -0.39 -22.00 16.89
N GLU A 69 -0.46 -20.73 16.50
CA GLU A 69 -1.67 -20.13 15.93
C GLU A 69 -1.35 -19.11 14.85
N ALA A 70 -2.17 -19.13 13.79
CA ALA A 70 -2.21 -18.11 12.75
C ALA A 70 -3.21 -17.01 13.16
N THR A 71 -2.72 -15.90 13.69
CA THR A 71 -3.56 -14.95 14.45
C THR A 71 -3.68 -13.57 13.80
N SER A 72 -4.85 -12.95 13.98
CA SER A 72 -5.16 -11.54 13.66
C SER A 72 -5.06 -10.64 14.90
N GLY A 73 -4.21 -11.00 15.87
CA GLY A 73 -3.92 -10.20 17.07
C GLY A 73 -4.69 -10.64 18.31
N ASN A 74 -6.01 -10.37 18.39
CA ASN A 74 -6.79 -10.60 19.64
C ASN A 74 -6.75 -12.07 20.11
N THR A 75 -6.90 -13.02 19.20
CA THR A 75 -6.77 -14.45 19.51
C THR A 75 -5.36 -14.79 20.01
N GLY A 76 -4.34 -14.15 19.46
CA GLY A 76 -2.94 -14.36 19.85
C GLY A 76 -2.67 -13.86 21.26
N ILE A 77 -3.24 -12.71 21.64
CA ILE A 77 -3.15 -12.17 23.00
C ILE A 77 -3.78 -13.14 24.00
N GLY A 78 -4.98 -13.65 23.70
CA GLY A 78 -5.64 -14.65 24.54
C GLY A 78 -4.78 -15.90 24.72
N PHE A 79 -4.25 -16.48 23.63
CA PHE A 79 -3.36 -17.65 23.73
C PHE A 79 -2.06 -17.33 24.48
N ALA A 80 -1.48 -16.14 24.29
CA ALA A 80 -0.25 -15.74 24.99
C ALA A 80 -0.48 -15.68 26.50
N MET A 81 -1.56 -15.03 26.95
CA MET A 81 -1.95 -14.97 28.36
C MET A 81 -2.20 -16.37 28.95
N VAL A 82 -2.98 -17.21 28.26
CA VAL A 82 -3.25 -18.59 28.74
C VAL A 82 -1.97 -19.41 28.78
N SER A 83 -1.08 -19.25 27.81
CA SER A 83 0.22 -19.93 27.76
C SER A 83 1.13 -19.50 28.91
N ALA A 84 1.17 -18.20 29.22
CA ALA A 84 1.96 -17.68 30.34
C ALA A 84 1.50 -18.26 31.69
N VAL A 85 0.18 -18.37 31.90
CA VAL A 85 -0.38 -18.92 33.14
C VAL A 85 -0.17 -20.44 33.25
N LYS A 86 -0.36 -21.18 32.15
CA LYS A 86 -0.30 -22.65 32.15
C LYS A 86 1.09 -23.22 31.85
N GLY A 87 2.07 -22.37 31.53
CA GLY A 87 3.45 -22.78 31.25
C GLY A 87 3.66 -23.40 29.87
N TYR A 88 2.92 -22.94 28.85
CA TYR A 88 3.10 -23.36 27.46
C TYR A 88 4.06 -22.45 26.70
N LYS A 89 4.77 -23.01 25.73
CA LYS A 89 5.51 -22.21 24.74
C LYS A 89 4.51 -21.71 23.70
N ALA A 90 4.57 -20.43 23.38
CA ALA A 90 3.65 -19.82 22.43
C ALA A 90 4.41 -19.32 21.20
N ILE A 91 4.05 -19.80 20.01
CA ILE A 91 4.62 -19.38 18.74
C ILE A 91 3.51 -18.99 17.80
N PHE A 92 3.38 -17.72 17.49
CA PHE A 92 2.31 -17.23 16.63
C PHE A 92 2.86 -16.77 15.30
N THR A 93 2.06 -16.93 14.25
CA THR A 93 2.31 -16.28 12.98
C THR A 93 1.29 -15.18 12.79
N GLN A 94 1.73 -14.03 12.32
CA GLN A 94 0.83 -12.93 12.00
C GLN A 94 1.22 -12.30 10.68
N PRO A 95 0.25 -11.83 9.88
CA PRO A 95 0.56 -11.05 8.71
C PRO A 95 1.15 -9.68 9.10
N ASN A 96 2.06 -9.15 8.29
CA ASN A 96 2.87 -7.97 8.62
C ASN A 96 2.10 -6.64 8.72
N TRP A 97 0.84 -6.56 8.28
CA TRP A 97 -0.01 -5.37 8.37
C TRP A 97 -0.76 -5.23 9.71
N MET A 98 -0.78 -6.29 10.54
CA MET A 98 -1.43 -6.23 11.84
C MET A 98 -0.77 -5.18 12.75
N SER A 99 -1.57 -4.48 13.56
CA SER A 99 -1.08 -3.44 14.48
C SER A 99 0.15 -3.89 15.28
N ALA A 100 1.17 -3.04 15.29
CA ALA A 100 2.40 -3.26 16.06
C ALA A 100 2.13 -3.35 17.56
N ASN A 101 1.10 -2.65 18.07
CA ASN A 101 0.71 -2.73 19.48
C ASN A 101 0.19 -4.11 19.85
N LYS A 102 -0.57 -4.76 18.96
CA LYS A 102 -1.04 -6.15 19.16
C LYS A 102 0.15 -7.11 19.21
N ARG A 103 1.16 -6.93 18.35
CA ARG A 103 2.40 -7.72 18.37
C ARG A 103 3.17 -7.56 19.67
N LYS A 104 3.45 -6.32 20.06
CA LYS A 104 4.19 -5.99 21.29
C LYS A 104 3.51 -6.58 22.52
N LEU A 105 2.16 -6.53 22.58
CA LEU A 105 1.41 -7.11 23.68
C LEU A 105 1.51 -8.64 23.74
N ILE A 106 1.46 -9.32 22.59
CA ILE A 106 1.68 -10.77 22.51
C ILE A 106 3.09 -11.14 22.99
N GLU A 107 4.11 -10.40 22.55
CA GLU A 107 5.51 -10.60 22.94
C GLU A 107 5.74 -10.31 24.43
N ALA A 108 5.03 -9.34 25.01
CA ALA A 108 5.09 -9.03 26.44
C ALA A 108 4.63 -10.19 27.34
N PHE A 109 3.71 -11.05 26.86
CA PHE A 109 3.34 -12.29 27.53
C PHE A 109 4.37 -13.43 27.34
N GLY A 110 5.51 -13.17 26.69
CA GLY A 110 6.59 -14.14 26.47
C GLY A 110 6.40 -15.03 25.23
N ALA A 111 5.43 -14.73 24.37
CA ALA A 111 5.22 -15.48 23.14
C ALA A 111 6.18 -15.01 22.02
N LYS A 112 6.56 -15.93 21.13
CA LYS A 112 7.32 -15.61 19.92
C LYS A 112 6.37 -15.31 18.78
N VAL A 113 6.63 -14.25 18.03
CA VAL A 113 5.80 -13.92 16.86
C VAL A 113 6.61 -13.89 15.57
N HIS A 114 6.24 -14.76 14.65
CA HIS A 114 6.74 -14.78 13.28
C HIS A 114 5.87 -13.89 12.40
N VAL A 115 6.49 -12.86 11.85
CA VAL A 115 5.83 -11.94 10.93
C VAL A 115 5.90 -12.54 9.54
N CYS A 116 4.75 -12.79 8.93
CA CYS A 116 4.62 -13.42 7.63
C CYS A 116 4.16 -12.38 6.58
N PRO A 117 4.54 -12.55 5.31
CA PRO A 117 4.03 -11.72 4.23
C PRO A 117 2.52 -11.85 4.09
N THR A 118 1.87 -10.73 3.80
CA THR A 118 0.42 -10.63 3.61
C THR A 118 0.03 -10.76 2.13
N ALA A 119 0.96 -10.46 1.23
CA ALA A 119 0.75 -10.39 -0.22
C ALA A 119 0.91 -11.76 -0.90
N VAL A 120 0.43 -12.81 -0.25
CA VAL A 120 0.49 -14.17 -0.79
C VAL A 120 -0.87 -14.85 -0.63
N PRO A 121 -1.28 -15.71 -1.59
CA PRO A 121 -2.46 -16.56 -1.41
C PRO A 121 -2.46 -17.30 -0.08
N ILE A 122 -3.63 -17.62 0.47
CA ILE A 122 -3.76 -18.28 1.78
C ILE A 122 -3.00 -19.62 1.82
N ASP A 123 -2.89 -20.29 0.69
CA ASP A 123 -2.19 -21.56 0.46
C ASP A 123 -0.69 -21.41 0.14
N ASP A 124 -0.18 -20.19 -0.10
CA ASP A 124 1.26 -19.97 -0.32
C ASP A 124 2.07 -20.43 0.91
N PRO A 125 3.22 -21.11 0.74
CA PRO A 125 4.04 -21.60 1.84
C PRO A 125 4.47 -20.52 2.86
N ARG A 126 4.56 -19.26 2.43
CA ARG A 126 4.95 -18.11 3.24
C ARG A 126 3.76 -17.44 3.93
N SER A 127 2.52 -17.81 3.59
CA SER A 127 1.33 -17.26 4.25
C SER A 127 1.41 -17.54 5.75
N TYR A 128 0.84 -16.65 6.57
CA TYR A 128 0.83 -16.85 8.02
C TYR A 128 0.15 -18.17 8.42
N LYS A 129 -0.89 -18.61 7.71
CA LYS A 129 -1.55 -19.90 7.92
C LYS A 129 -0.64 -21.09 7.56
N SER A 130 -0.01 -21.07 6.39
CA SER A 130 0.90 -22.13 5.95
C SER A 130 2.14 -22.19 6.83
N THR A 131 2.67 -21.04 7.23
CA THR A 131 3.80 -20.94 8.17
C THR A 131 3.44 -21.51 9.53
N ALA A 132 2.25 -21.23 10.07
CA ALA A 132 1.78 -21.82 11.32
C ALA A 132 1.70 -23.35 11.21
N LYS A 133 1.08 -23.87 10.15
CA LYS A 133 1.00 -25.33 9.91
C LYS A 133 2.38 -25.97 9.82
N ARG A 134 3.32 -25.32 9.13
CA ARG A 134 4.69 -25.79 8.99
C ARG A 134 5.42 -25.80 10.34
N ILE A 135 5.39 -24.71 11.10
CA ILE A 135 6.00 -24.63 12.44
C ILE A 135 5.40 -25.68 13.37
N ALA A 136 4.07 -25.86 13.32
CA ALA A 136 3.38 -26.86 14.13
C ALA A 136 3.88 -28.27 13.82
N LYS A 137 4.00 -28.62 12.54
CA LYS A 137 4.54 -29.91 12.09
C LYS A 137 6.00 -30.10 12.48
N GLU A 138 6.85 -29.12 12.21
CA GLU A 138 8.30 -29.16 12.48
C GLU A 138 8.61 -29.31 13.99
N LYS A 139 7.76 -28.73 14.85
CA LYS A 139 7.97 -28.71 16.31
C LYS A 139 7.14 -29.72 17.09
N GLY A 140 6.29 -30.51 16.41
CA GLY A 140 5.30 -31.35 17.08
C GLY A 140 4.37 -30.55 18.01
N ALA A 141 4.01 -29.34 17.61
CA ALA A 141 3.25 -28.40 18.41
C ALA A 141 1.75 -28.46 18.11
N TYR A 142 0.93 -28.08 19.09
CA TYR A 142 -0.52 -28.01 18.94
C TYR A 142 -0.92 -26.80 18.08
N LEU A 143 -1.54 -27.04 16.93
CA LEU A 143 -2.11 -26.00 16.07
C LEU A 143 -3.57 -25.78 16.45
N SER A 144 -3.93 -24.61 16.96
CA SER A 144 -5.29 -24.37 17.46
C SER A 144 -6.36 -24.23 16.36
N ASP A 145 -6.04 -23.59 15.23
CA ASP A 145 -6.92 -23.32 14.08
C ASP A 145 -8.30 -22.73 14.46
N GLN A 146 -8.29 -21.45 14.87
CA GLN A 146 -9.49 -20.76 15.38
C GLN A 146 -10.71 -20.77 14.43
N TYR A 147 -10.51 -20.99 13.13
CA TYR A 147 -11.56 -20.95 12.10
C TYR A 147 -12.31 -22.28 11.92
N SER A 148 -11.70 -23.38 12.39
CA SER A 148 -12.23 -24.73 12.24
C SER A 148 -12.41 -25.48 13.56
N ASN A 149 -11.88 -24.96 14.66
CA ASN A 149 -11.91 -25.64 15.94
C ASN A 149 -13.32 -25.59 16.58
N PRO A 150 -13.97 -26.76 16.83
CA PRO A 150 -15.33 -26.82 17.36
C PRO A 150 -15.47 -26.31 18.80
N ALA A 151 -14.37 -26.26 19.56
CA ALA A 151 -14.33 -25.65 20.89
C ALA A 151 -14.72 -24.16 20.85
N ASN A 152 -14.48 -23.48 19.71
CA ASN A 152 -14.74 -22.06 19.55
C ASN A 152 -16.23 -21.70 19.72
N PRO A 153 -17.17 -22.25 18.92
CA PRO A 153 -18.61 -22.05 19.17
C PRO A 153 -19.08 -22.61 20.51
N VAL A 154 -18.50 -23.73 20.98
CA VAL A 154 -18.86 -24.33 22.29
C VAL A 154 -18.61 -23.38 23.45
N ALA A 155 -17.47 -22.66 23.44
CA ALA A 155 -17.15 -21.68 24.48
C ALA A 155 -18.27 -20.64 24.64
N HIS A 156 -18.73 -20.08 23.52
CA HIS A 156 -19.75 -19.04 23.53
C HIS A 156 -21.16 -19.57 23.81
N TYR A 157 -21.45 -20.82 23.45
CA TYR A 157 -22.68 -21.50 23.84
C TYR A 157 -22.75 -21.70 25.37
N LYS A 158 -21.66 -22.18 25.98
CA LYS A 158 -21.58 -22.45 27.42
C LYS A 158 -21.57 -21.17 28.26
N THR A 159 -20.95 -20.11 27.76
CA THR A 159 -20.73 -18.88 28.54
C THR A 159 -21.51 -17.69 28.00
N THR A 160 -21.14 -17.14 26.84
CA THR A 160 -21.60 -15.81 26.41
C THR A 160 -23.12 -15.76 26.20
N GLY A 161 -23.69 -16.75 25.52
CA GLY A 161 -25.15 -16.82 25.29
C GLY A 161 -25.92 -17.02 26.59
N ARG A 162 -25.42 -17.90 27.47
CA ARG A 162 -25.97 -18.16 28.79
C ARG A 162 -25.98 -16.93 29.68
N GLU A 163 -24.85 -16.21 29.77
CA GLU A 163 -24.73 -14.99 30.57
C GLU A 163 -25.71 -13.90 30.11
N ILE A 164 -25.91 -13.75 28.80
CA ILE A 164 -26.88 -12.77 28.26
C ILE A 164 -28.30 -13.16 28.67
N TRP A 165 -28.66 -14.44 28.52
CA TRP A 165 -29.97 -14.94 28.88
C TRP A 165 -30.27 -14.78 30.38
N GLU A 166 -29.32 -15.16 31.23
CA GLU A 166 -29.43 -15.05 32.69
C GLU A 166 -29.49 -13.58 33.13
N ALA A 167 -28.61 -12.72 32.63
CA ALA A 167 -28.59 -11.30 33.00
C ALA A 167 -29.89 -10.55 32.62
N LEU A 168 -30.62 -11.05 31.61
CA LEU A 168 -31.88 -10.45 31.15
C LEU A 168 -33.11 -11.20 31.62
N ASN A 169 -32.97 -12.27 32.42
CA ASN A 169 -34.07 -13.16 32.80
C ASN A 169 -34.91 -13.58 31.58
N GLY A 170 -34.24 -13.93 30.47
CA GLY A 170 -34.86 -14.31 29.20
C GLY A 170 -35.45 -13.18 28.35
N LYS A 171 -35.34 -11.91 28.78
CA LYS A 171 -35.90 -10.75 28.05
C LYS A 171 -34.94 -10.22 26.98
N ILE A 172 -34.92 -10.90 25.84
CA ILE A 172 -34.16 -10.50 24.64
C ILE A 172 -34.99 -10.82 23.39
N ASP A 173 -35.00 -9.89 22.42
CA ASP A 173 -35.70 -10.06 21.15
C ASP A 173 -34.72 -10.11 19.96
N TYR A 174 -33.65 -9.31 20.02
CA TYR A 174 -32.65 -9.21 18.95
C TYR A 174 -31.24 -9.35 19.51
N ILE A 175 -30.40 -10.11 18.82
CA ILE A 175 -28.97 -10.22 19.09
C ILE A 175 -28.19 -9.75 17.86
N VAL A 176 -27.21 -8.87 18.06
CA VAL A 176 -26.41 -8.26 17.00
C VAL A 176 -24.95 -8.66 17.17
N ILE A 177 -24.44 -9.47 16.26
CA ILE A 177 -23.08 -10.06 16.34
C ILE A 177 -22.43 -10.03 14.95
N GLY A 178 -21.29 -9.37 14.82
CA GLY A 178 -20.52 -9.46 13.59
C GLY A 178 -19.85 -10.83 13.42
N ILE A 179 -19.80 -11.31 12.19
CA ILE A 179 -19.29 -12.65 11.87
C ILE A 179 -17.79 -12.56 11.53
N GLY A 180 -16.95 -12.99 12.48
CA GLY A 180 -15.50 -13.17 12.30
C GLY A 180 -15.15 -14.65 12.15
N THR A 181 -14.50 -15.22 13.16
CA THR A 181 -14.13 -16.65 13.24
C THR A 181 -15.32 -17.61 13.35
N GLY A 182 -16.56 -17.11 13.44
CA GLY A 182 -17.80 -17.88 13.54
C GLY A 182 -18.20 -18.34 14.94
N GLY A 183 -17.25 -18.57 15.85
CA GLY A 183 -17.59 -19.11 17.17
C GLY A 183 -18.56 -18.27 18.00
N THR A 184 -18.37 -16.95 18.07
CA THR A 184 -19.27 -16.08 18.83
C THR A 184 -20.68 -16.07 18.25
N SER A 185 -20.82 -15.84 16.93
CA SER A 185 -22.12 -15.79 16.27
C SER A 185 -22.85 -17.13 16.39
N THR A 186 -22.19 -18.25 16.06
CA THR A 186 -22.82 -19.57 16.08
C THR A 186 -23.16 -19.99 17.51
N GLY A 187 -22.21 -19.89 18.45
CA GLY A 187 -22.39 -20.35 19.83
C GLY A 187 -23.47 -19.59 20.60
N VAL A 188 -23.42 -18.25 20.55
CA VAL A 188 -24.41 -17.40 21.24
C VAL A 188 -25.81 -17.60 20.65
N VAL A 189 -25.93 -17.53 19.32
CA VAL A 189 -27.24 -17.56 18.66
C VAL A 189 -27.89 -18.93 18.79
N LYS A 190 -27.12 -20.02 18.69
CA LYS A 190 -27.63 -21.38 18.92
C LYS A 190 -28.23 -21.52 20.31
N PHE A 191 -27.50 -21.11 21.36
CA PHE A 191 -28.02 -21.15 22.74
C PHE A 191 -29.31 -20.33 22.88
N LEU A 192 -29.32 -19.10 22.38
CA LEU A 192 -30.47 -18.21 22.51
C LEU A 192 -31.69 -18.73 21.75
N LYS A 193 -31.53 -19.23 20.51
CA LYS A 193 -32.64 -19.79 19.72
C LYS A 193 -33.18 -21.10 20.29
N GLU A 194 -32.35 -21.92 20.93
CA GLU A 194 -32.82 -23.10 21.67
C GLU A 194 -33.69 -22.70 22.88
N LYS A 195 -33.41 -21.56 23.52
CA LYS A 195 -34.25 -21.02 24.61
C LYS A 195 -35.50 -20.31 24.12
N ASN A 196 -35.39 -19.54 23.03
CA ASN A 196 -36.49 -18.86 22.40
C ASN A 196 -36.25 -18.71 20.88
N PRO A 197 -36.91 -19.54 20.05
CA PRO A 197 -36.75 -19.50 18.59
C PRO A 197 -37.17 -18.19 17.94
N LYS A 198 -37.91 -17.31 18.64
CA LYS A 198 -38.36 -16.01 18.12
C LYS A 198 -37.25 -14.94 18.12
N ILE A 199 -36.13 -15.19 18.82
CA ILE A 199 -35.00 -14.24 18.87
C ILE A 199 -34.40 -14.10 17.47
N LYS A 200 -34.21 -12.85 17.05
CA LYS A 200 -33.66 -12.51 15.74
C LYS A 200 -32.17 -12.23 15.80
N PHE A 201 -31.40 -12.93 14.97
CA PHE A 201 -29.97 -12.68 14.80
C PHE A 201 -29.72 -11.73 13.63
N ILE A 202 -29.15 -10.57 13.97
CA ILE A 202 -28.76 -9.52 13.02
C ILE A 202 -27.23 -9.55 12.86
N ALA A 203 -26.77 -9.79 11.64
CA ALA A 203 -25.35 -9.86 11.31
C ALA A 203 -24.92 -8.57 10.57
N PRO A 204 -24.17 -7.64 11.20
CA PRO A 204 -23.52 -6.57 10.47
C PRO A 204 -22.47 -7.17 9.52
N ASP A 205 -22.53 -6.80 8.24
CA ASP A 205 -21.61 -7.29 7.20
C ASP A 205 -20.99 -6.12 6.42
N PRO A 206 -19.66 -5.93 6.49
CA PRO A 206 -19.02 -4.86 5.76
C PRO A 206 -19.06 -5.11 4.24
N ILE A 207 -19.34 -4.07 3.46
CA ILE A 207 -19.34 -4.15 1.99
C ILE A 207 -17.97 -4.63 1.50
N GLY A 208 -17.93 -5.73 0.76
CA GLY A 208 -16.70 -6.39 0.28
C GLY A 208 -16.44 -7.76 0.91
N SER A 209 -17.17 -8.10 1.97
CA SER A 209 -17.18 -9.43 2.60
C SER A 209 -17.93 -10.48 1.76
N VAL A 210 -17.56 -11.75 1.94
CA VAL A 210 -18.14 -12.92 1.28
C VAL A 210 -19.57 -13.25 1.73
N TYR A 211 -20.04 -12.71 2.86
CA TYR A 211 -21.29 -13.17 3.47
C TYR A 211 -22.55 -12.66 2.74
N SER A 212 -22.66 -11.35 2.48
CA SER A 212 -23.88 -10.76 1.90
C SER A 212 -23.68 -9.97 0.60
N GLY A 213 -22.51 -10.09 -0.05
CA GLY A 213 -22.28 -9.40 -1.32
C GLY A 213 -21.03 -9.82 -2.09
N LYS A 214 -20.74 -9.04 -3.14
CA LYS A 214 -19.56 -9.26 -4.00
C LYS A 214 -18.28 -8.96 -3.21
N LEU A 215 -17.30 -9.85 -3.34
CA LEU A 215 -15.97 -9.68 -2.77
C LEU A 215 -15.34 -8.35 -3.21
N GLY A 216 -14.80 -7.63 -2.24
CA GLY A 216 -14.19 -6.32 -2.40
C GLY A 216 -13.37 -5.96 -1.15
N ALA A 217 -12.74 -4.80 -1.16
CA ALA A 217 -11.97 -4.36 0.00
C ALA A 217 -12.89 -3.86 1.13
N PHE A 218 -12.66 -4.30 2.36
CA PHE A 218 -13.33 -3.81 3.57
C PHE A 218 -12.32 -3.62 4.72
N ARG A 219 -12.66 -2.76 5.68
CA ARG A 219 -11.74 -2.24 6.71
C ARG A 219 -12.30 -2.35 8.15
N VAL A 220 -13.24 -3.26 8.40
CA VAL A 220 -13.73 -3.52 9.77
C VAL A 220 -12.97 -4.72 10.34
N GLU A 221 -11.94 -4.47 11.16
CA GLU A 221 -11.17 -5.55 11.77
C GLU A 221 -12.05 -6.45 12.64
N GLY A 222 -11.83 -7.77 12.55
CA GLY A 222 -12.51 -8.78 13.37
C GLY A 222 -13.81 -9.35 12.80
N ILE A 223 -14.41 -8.72 11.78
CA ILE A 223 -15.65 -9.19 11.14
C ILE A 223 -15.57 -9.07 9.61
N GLY A 224 -16.37 -9.86 8.90
CA GLY A 224 -16.25 -9.97 7.44
C GLY A 224 -15.05 -10.82 7.03
N HIS A 225 -15.18 -11.60 5.96
CA HIS A 225 -14.11 -12.45 5.47
C HIS A 225 -14.15 -12.60 3.95
N ILE A 226 -13.04 -13.09 3.38
CA ILE A 226 -12.94 -13.48 1.96
C ILE A 226 -13.31 -14.97 1.72
N PHE A 227 -13.55 -15.72 2.79
CA PHE A 227 -13.99 -17.12 2.80
C PHE A 227 -14.90 -17.34 4.01
N ILE A 228 -15.76 -18.38 3.99
CA ILE A 228 -16.65 -18.70 5.12
C ILE A 228 -15.90 -19.67 6.06
N PRO A 229 -15.61 -19.30 7.33
CA PRO A 229 -15.03 -20.23 8.31
C PRO A 229 -15.95 -21.41 8.60
N LYS A 230 -15.37 -22.59 8.88
CA LYS A 230 -16.15 -23.82 9.20
C LYS A 230 -17.00 -23.68 10.46
N ASN A 231 -16.59 -22.82 11.39
CA ASN A 231 -17.33 -22.53 12.61
C ASN A 231 -18.57 -21.65 12.41
N VAL A 232 -18.76 -21.05 11.22
CA VAL A 232 -19.93 -20.20 10.93
C VAL A 232 -21.11 -21.07 10.50
N ASP A 233 -22.25 -20.86 11.14
CA ASP A 233 -23.54 -21.40 10.70
C ASP A 233 -24.42 -20.26 10.19
N LEU A 234 -24.49 -20.12 8.87
CA LEU A 234 -25.27 -19.05 8.21
C LEU A 234 -26.78 -19.28 8.30
N SER A 235 -27.24 -20.51 8.56
CA SER A 235 -28.67 -20.80 8.71
C SER A 235 -29.29 -20.11 9.93
N LEU A 236 -28.45 -19.70 10.89
CA LEU A 236 -28.87 -18.98 12.08
C LEU A 236 -29.14 -17.49 11.83
N VAL A 237 -28.66 -16.91 10.72
CA VAL A 237 -28.78 -15.46 10.43
C VAL A 237 -30.19 -15.13 9.94
N ASP A 238 -30.86 -14.19 10.61
CA ASP A 238 -32.18 -13.70 10.18
C ASP A 238 -32.07 -12.49 9.24
N GLU A 239 -31.12 -11.58 9.49
CA GLU A 239 -30.93 -10.36 8.68
C GLU A 239 -29.45 -9.99 8.60
N PHE A 240 -28.99 -9.63 7.39
CA PHE A 240 -27.72 -8.94 7.19
C PHE A 240 -27.91 -7.44 7.11
N VAL A 241 -27.17 -6.68 7.92
CA VAL A 241 -27.10 -5.22 7.79
C VAL A 241 -25.79 -4.85 7.13
N ARG A 242 -25.85 -4.48 5.85
CA ARG A 242 -24.67 -4.10 5.06
C ARG A 242 -24.25 -2.68 5.36
N LEU A 243 -22.95 -2.47 5.55
CA LEU A 243 -22.40 -1.14 5.81
C LEU A 243 -21.02 -0.92 5.19
N GLU A 244 -20.76 0.32 4.82
CA GLU A 244 -19.40 0.77 4.49
C GLU A 244 -18.54 0.79 5.76
N SER A 245 -17.24 0.50 5.61
CA SER A 245 -16.33 0.50 6.75
C SER A 245 -16.23 1.88 7.43
N LYS A 246 -16.39 2.96 6.65
CA LYS A 246 -16.45 4.33 7.17
C LYS A 246 -17.58 4.51 8.20
N LYS A 247 -18.77 3.96 7.94
CA LYS A 247 -19.92 4.03 8.86
C LYS A 247 -19.66 3.28 10.17
N ALA A 248 -18.97 2.14 10.10
CA ALA A 248 -18.56 1.40 11.30
C ALA A 248 -17.60 2.23 12.17
N ILE A 249 -16.59 2.85 11.55
CA ILE A 249 -15.59 3.70 12.22
C ILE A 249 -16.24 4.95 12.82
N GLU A 250 -17.08 5.65 12.06
CA GLU A 250 -17.84 6.81 12.56
C GLU A 250 -18.74 6.44 13.74
N MET A 251 -19.40 5.27 13.69
CA MET A 251 -20.20 4.79 14.81
C MET A 251 -19.33 4.47 16.03
N ALA A 252 -18.15 3.86 15.85
CA ALA A 252 -17.19 3.62 16.93
C ALA A 252 -16.79 4.94 17.64
N LYS A 253 -16.44 5.98 16.87
CA LYS A 253 -16.17 7.33 17.40
C LYS A 253 -17.36 7.89 18.17
N ARG A 254 -18.57 7.77 17.60
CA ARG A 254 -19.81 8.23 18.26
C ARG A 254 -20.10 7.51 19.56
N ILE A 255 -19.88 6.21 19.65
CA ILE A 255 -20.02 5.44 20.89
C ILE A 255 -19.09 6.03 21.96
N THR A 256 -17.82 6.24 21.63
CA THR A 256 -16.84 6.82 22.55
C THR A 256 -17.23 8.21 23.01
N CYS A 257 -17.57 9.12 22.09
CA CYS A 257 -17.88 10.51 22.46
C CYS A 257 -19.26 10.67 23.14
N LYS A 258 -20.25 9.84 22.82
CA LYS A 258 -21.62 10.02 23.34
C LYS A 258 -21.95 9.14 24.54
N GLU A 259 -21.49 7.89 24.54
CA GLU A 259 -21.77 6.91 25.59
C GLU A 259 -20.59 6.71 26.56
N GLY A 260 -19.41 7.27 26.27
CA GLY A 260 -18.22 7.10 27.11
C GLY A 260 -17.62 5.68 27.05
N ILE A 261 -17.98 4.90 26.02
CA ILE A 261 -17.50 3.54 25.82
C ILE A 261 -16.43 3.54 24.73
N LEU A 262 -15.19 3.18 25.09
CA LEU A 262 -14.09 3.12 24.12
C LEU A 262 -14.26 1.89 23.22
N ALA A 263 -14.70 2.08 21.97
CA ALA A 263 -15.19 1.02 21.11
C ALA A 263 -14.30 0.81 19.86
N GLY A 264 -14.03 -0.46 19.52
CA GLY A 264 -13.36 -0.83 18.27
C GLY A 264 -14.28 -0.76 17.03
N PRO A 265 -13.71 -0.95 15.82
CA PRO A 265 -14.46 -0.87 14.56
C PRO A 265 -15.57 -1.93 14.43
N SER A 266 -15.34 -3.16 14.90
CA SER A 266 -16.37 -4.21 14.92
C SER A 266 -17.53 -3.89 15.88
N SER A 267 -17.23 -3.26 17.01
CA SER A 267 -18.23 -2.74 17.95
C SER A 267 -19.06 -1.63 17.30
N GLY A 268 -18.41 -0.74 16.55
CA GLY A 268 -19.08 0.28 15.73
C GLY A 268 -20.03 -0.32 14.69
N ALA A 269 -19.64 -1.39 14.01
CA ALA A 269 -20.49 -2.10 13.06
C ALA A 269 -21.70 -2.77 13.73
N ALA A 270 -21.50 -3.44 14.87
CA ALA A 270 -22.59 -4.03 15.65
C ALA A 270 -23.58 -2.96 16.15
N MET A 271 -23.08 -1.83 16.63
CA MET A 271 -23.94 -0.74 17.06
C MET A 271 -24.69 -0.09 15.90
N TYR A 272 -24.04 0.09 14.74
CA TYR A 272 -24.69 0.61 13.54
C TYR A 272 -25.89 -0.27 13.15
N ALA A 273 -25.70 -1.59 13.12
CA ALA A 273 -26.80 -2.53 12.85
C ALA A 273 -27.89 -2.49 13.93
N ALA A 274 -27.53 -2.41 15.21
CA ALA A 274 -28.51 -2.27 16.29
C ALA A 274 -29.36 -1.00 16.16
N VAL A 275 -28.75 0.13 15.79
CA VAL A 275 -29.45 1.41 15.53
C VAL A 275 -30.40 1.28 14.33
N GLU A 276 -29.95 0.66 13.23
CA GLU A 276 -30.79 0.49 12.04
C GLU A 276 -32.00 -0.42 12.32
N VAL A 277 -31.83 -1.47 13.12
CA VAL A 277 -32.94 -2.34 13.55
C VAL A 277 -33.89 -1.59 14.49
N ALA A 278 -33.37 -0.88 15.48
CA ALA A 278 -34.18 -0.12 16.44
C ALA A 278 -35.09 0.91 15.78
N LYS A 279 -34.65 1.54 14.68
CA LYS A 279 -35.46 2.49 13.88
C LYS A 279 -36.70 1.83 13.25
N LYS A 280 -36.64 0.53 12.96
CA LYS A 280 -37.72 -0.20 12.28
C LYS A 280 -38.79 -0.73 13.25
N ILE A 281 -38.47 -0.85 14.54
CA ILE A 281 -39.35 -1.46 15.55
C ILE A 281 -40.44 -0.47 16.00
N LYS A 282 -41.71 -0.88 15.90
CA LYS A 282 -42.87 -0.11 16.38
C LYS A 282 -43.41 -0.62 17.73
N GLU A 283 -43.14 -1.88 18.05
CA GLU A 283 -43.61 -2.55 19.28
C GLU A 283 -42.84 -2.06 20.51
N LYS A 284 -43.55 -1.84 21.61
CA LYS A 284 -42.96 -1.42 22.90
C LYS A 284 -42.30 -2.59 23.63
N GLY A 285 -41.25 -2.28 24.38
CA GLY A 285 -40.60 -3.21 25.32
C GLY A 285 -39.59 -4.15 24.68
N LYS A 286 -39.16 -3.89 23.43
CA LYS A 286 -38.20 -4.75 22.74
C LYS A 286 -36.78 -4.55 23.25
N VAL A 287 -36.01 -5.64 23.33
CA VAL A 287 -34.62 -5.60 23.80
C VAL A 287 -33.66 -6.07 22.70
N ILE A 288 -32.71 -5.21 22.34
CA ILE A 288 -31.60 -5.50 21.43
C ILE A 288 -30.32 -5.62 22.25
N VAL A 289 -29.58 -6.70 22.07
CA VAL A 289 -28.22 -6.86 22.62
C VAL A 289 -27.20 -6.84 21.48
N ALA A 290 -26.21 -5.97 21.55
CA ALA A 290 -25.07 -5.94 20.62
C ALA A 290 -23.78 -6.38 21.33
N ILE A 291 -22.97 -7.20 20.68
CA ILE A 291 -21.70 -7.67 21.25
C ILE A 291 -20.57 -6.69 20.88
N PHE A 292 -19.88 -6.16 21.89
CA PHE A 292 -18.67 -5.35 21.72
C PHE A 292 -17.45 -6.22 22.02
N PRO A 293 -16.82 -6.83 21.00
CA PRO A 293 -15.84 -7.90 21.19
C PRO A 293 -14.51 -7.42 21.79
N ASP A 294 -14.15 -6.15 21.60
CA ASP A 294 -12.93 -5.54 22.10
C ASP A 294 -13.07 -4.01 22.29
N SER A 295 -12.02 -3.41 22.87
CA SER A 295 -11.91 -1.98 23.17
C SER A 295 -11.29 -1.21 22.00
N GLY A 296 -11.57 0.08 21.92
CA GLY A 296 -10.94 1.01 20.98
C GLY A 296 -9.42 1.19 21.20
N GLU A 297 -8.89 0.82 22.36
CA GLU A 297 -7.46 1.01 22.75
C GLU A 297 -6.48 0.43 21.72
N ARG A 298 -6.83 -0.71 21.10
CA ARG A 298 -5.97 -1.48 20.17
C ARG A 298 -5.88 -0.84 18.79
N TYR A 299 -6.64 0.22 18.63
CA TYR A 299 -6.86 0.92 17.38
C TYR A 299 -6.60 2.42 17.56
N LEU A 300 -6.01 2.87 18.68
CA LEU A 300 -5.70 4.29 18.90
C LEU A 300 -4.82 4.89 17.81
N ASP A 301 -3.91 4.06 17.27
CA ASP A 301 -3.05 4.40 16.14
C ASP A 301 -3.86 4.86 14.92
N TYR A 302 -5.14 4.49 14.81
CA TYR A 302 -5.92 4.74 13.60
C TYR A 302 -7.39 5.09 13.68
N LEU A 303 -8.11 4.50 14.63
CA LEU A 303 -9.55 4.60 14.72
C LEU A 303 -9.97 5.99 15.21
N TYR A 304 -9.09 6.65 15.97
CA TYR A 304 -9.29 7.98 16.53
C TYR A 304 -8.37 9.04 15.91
N ASP A 305 -7.39 8.61 15.12
CA ASP A 305 -6.73 9.50 14.17
C ASP A 305 -7.73 9.82 13.04
N GLU A 306 -8.07 11.09 12.84
CA GLU A 306 -8.91 11.50 11.71
C GLU A 306 -8.23 11.27 10.36
N ASP A 307 -6.92 11.02 10.40
CA ASP A 307 -6.02 11.01 9.26
C ASP A 307 -5.27 9.67 9.08
N PHE A 308 -5.58 8.61 9.84
CA PHE A 308 -4.99 7.27 9.60
C PHE A 308 -5.74 6.51 8.52
N GLU A 309 -4.97 6.02 7.56
CA GLU A 309 -5.41 5.09 6.55
C GLU A 309 -4.68 3.76 6.72
N VAL A 310 -5.45 2.67 6.72
CA VAL A 310 -4.91 1.31 6.70
C VAL A 310 -4.04 1.17 5.45
N PRO A 311 -2.73 0.86 5.59
CA PRO A 311 -1.88 0.59 4.45
C PRO A 311 -2.45 -0.61 3.75
N VAL A 312 -2.69 -0.44 2.48
CA VAL A 312 -3.17 -1.55 1.68
C VAL A 312 -2.00 -2.18 1.02
N VAL A 313 -2.12 -3.48 1.00
CA VAL A 313 -1.25 -4.38 0.31
C VAL A 313 -1.33 -4.02 -1.16
N SER A 314 -0.32 -3.30 -1.64
CA SER A 314 0.06 -3.43 -3.03
C SER A 314 0.33 -4.92 -3.25
N LYS A 315 -0.15 -5.49 -4.36
CA LYS A 315 0.15 -6.90 -4.68
C LYS A 315 1.66 -7.16 -4.81
N HIS A 316 2.46 -6.09 -4.89
CA HIS A 316 3.87 -6.11 -5.24
C HIS A 316 4.66 -5.24 -4.24
N ARG A 317 4.74 -5.66 -2.97
CA ARG A 317 5.65 -4.98 -2.03
C ARG A 317 7.10 -5.37 -2.32
N THR A 318 7.89 -4.34 -2.61
CA THR A 318 9.27 -4.40 -3.13
C THR A 318 10.33 -4.31 -2.02
N LYS A 319 9.90 -4.18 -0.75
CA LYS A 319 10.77 -3.83 0.38
C LYS A 319 11.71 -4.95 0.86
N GLU A 320 11.45 -6.23 0.55
CA GLU A 320 12.36 -7.30 1.00
C GLU A 320 13.74 -7.11 0.34
N ASN A 321 14.73 -6.79 1.16
CA ASN A 321 16.13 -6.57 0.76
C ASN A 321 16.35 -5.45 -0.29
N PHE A 322 15.41 -4.50 -0.47
CA PHE A 322 15.59 -3.37 -1.41
C PHE A 322 16.82 -2.55 -1.02
N SER A 323 16.84 -2.03 0.21
CA SER A 323 17.95 -1.17 0.68
C SER A 323 19.27 -1.92 0.66
N THR A 324 19.29 -3.20 1.05
CA THR A 324 20.47 -4.07 0.92
C THR A 324 20.93 -4.17 -0.53
N SER A 325 20.01 -4.38 -1.48
CA SER A 325 20.35 -4.46 -2.91
C SER A 325 20.81 -3.12 -3.48
N ALA A 326 20.22 -2.01 -3.05
CA ALA A 326 20.60 -0.66 -3.47
C ALA A 326 21.99 -0.25 -2.92
N ILE A 327 22.32 -0.67 -1.69
CA ILE A 327 23.60 -0.39 -1.05
C ILE A 327 24.74 -1.21 -1.65
N HIS A 328 24.51 -2.53 -1.82
CA HIS A 328 25.55 -3.47 -2.19
C HIS A 328 25.65 -3.73 -3.69
N GLY A 329 24.57 -3.58 -4.46
CA GLY A 329 24.54 -3.91 -5.89
C GLY A 329 25.18 -5.28 -6.21
N PRO A 330 25.55 -5.53 -7.47
CA PRO A 330 26.50 -6.59 -7.83
C PRO A 330 27.95 -6.06 -7.79
N VAL A 331 28.34 -5.35 -6.73
CA VAL A 331 29.65 -4.65 -6.64
C VAL A 331 30.85 -5.60 -6.77
N SER A 332 30.71 -6.87 -6.38
CA SER A 332 31.76 -7.90 -6.52
C SER A 332 32.27 -8.07 -7.95
N ASP A 333 31.41 -7.82 -8.94
CA ASP A 333 31.71 -8.05 -10.35
C ASP A 333 32.52 -6.87 -10.96
N PHE A 334 32.69 -5.77 -10.21
CA PHE A 334 33.25 -4.50 -10.70
C PHE A 334 34.36 -3.92 -9.79
N GLN A 335 34.77 -4.67 -8.76
CA GLN A 335 35.79 -4.22 -7.79
C GLN A 335 37.21 -4.58 -8.20
N ASP A 336 38.12 -3.62 -7.99
CA ASP A 336 39.51 -3.93 -7.65
C ASP A 336 39.53 -4.37 -6.16
N ARG A 337 40.24 -5.45 -5.84
CA ARG A 337 39.88 -6.39 -4.75
C ARG A 337 39.88 -5.84 -3.32
N ASN A 338 40.26 -4.58 -3.10
CA ASN A 338 40.42 -3.97 -1.78
C ASN A 338 39.62 -2.68 -1.54
N ALA A 339 38.94 -2.11 -2.56
CA ALA A 339 38.23 -0.82 -2.42
C ALA A 339 36.74 -0.99 -2.05
N LEU A 340 36.31 -0.44 -0.91
CA LEU A 340 34.91 -0.54 -0.45
C LEU A 340 33.93 0.23 -1.35
N VAL A 341 34.31 1.42 -1.79
CA VAL A 341 33.58 2.20 -2.80
C VAL A 341 34.19 1.88 -4.17
N PRO A 342 33.38 1.55 -5.19
CA PRO A 342 33.88 1.32 -6.54
C PRO A 342 34.72 2.52 -7.03
N PRO A 343 35.91 2.29 -7.62
CA PRO A 343 36.73 3.37 -8.16
C PRO A 343 35.97 4.16 -9.25
N LEU A 344 36.34 5.44 -9.41
CA LEU A 344 35.85 6.26 -10.51
C LEU A 344 36.74 6.03 -11.74
N TYR A 345 36.19 5.40 -12.78
CA TYR A 345 36.94 5.07 -14.00
C TYR A 345 36.87 6.20 -15.04
N ARG A 346 37.69 7.23 -14.86
CA ARG A 346 37.83 8.36 -15.80
C ARG A 346 38.78 8.03 -16.95
N SER A 347 38.38 7.08 -17.80
CA SER A 347 39.10 6.80 -19.03
C SER A 347 38.16 6.87 -20.23
N ALA A 348 38.65 7.31 -21.38
CA ALA A 348 37.92 7.20 -22.63
C ALA A 348 38.12 5.82 -23.29
N ILE A 349 39.32 5.26 -23.15
CA ILE A 349 39.77 4.03 -23.83
C ILE A 349 40.31 3.01 -22.83
N TYR A 350 40.28 1.74 -23.22
CA TYR A 350 40.81 0.64 -22.40
C TYR A 350 41.84 -0.14 -23.21
N LYS A 351 42.91 -0.59 -22.54
CA LYS A 351 43.99 -1.37 -23.16
C LYS A 351 43.59 -2.84 -23.27
N PHE A 352 44.02 -3.49 -24.34
CA PHE A 352 43.92 -4.94 -24.55
C PHE A 352 45.23 -5.63 -24.17
N LYS A 353 45.21 -6.93 -23.88
CA LYS A 353 46.45 -7.69 -23.62
C LYS A 353 47.22 -7.98 -24.92
N ASN A 354 46.52 -8.31 -25.99
CA ASN A 354 47.07 -8.61 -27.31
C ASN A 354 46.02 -8.43 -28.41
N VAL A 355 46.45 -8.57 -29.68
CA VAL A 355 45.58 -8.36 -30.84
C VAL A 355 44.53 -9.46 -30.99
N GLU A 356 44.80 -10.67 -30.50
CA GLU A 356 43.86 -11.80 -30.54
C GLU A 356 42.70 -11.60 -29.57
N GLU A 357 42.95 -11.06 -28.37
CA GLU A 357 41.90 -10.67 -27.42
C GLU A 357 41.06 -9.52 -27.99
N ALA A 358 41.71 -8.50 -28.56
CA ALA A 358 41.01 -7.40 -29.21
C ALA A 358 40.14 -7.93 -30.37
N GLY A 359 40.73 -8.76 -31.24
CA GLY A 359 40.07 -9.41 -32.36
C GLY A 359 38.80 -10.13 -31.93
N LYS A 360 38.85 -10.98 -30.90
CA LYS A 360 37.66 -11.68 -30.37
C LYS A 360 36.55 -10.75 -29.88
N ILE A 361 36.90 -9.62 -29.26
CA ILE A 361 35.93 -8.63 -28.78
C ILE A 361 35.23 -7.93 -29.97
N PHE A 362 35.95 -7.69 -31.07
CA PHE A 362 35.41 -7.04 -32.28
C PHE A 362 34.79 -8.02 -33.30
N GLU A 363 35.24 -9.28 -33.35
CA GLU A 363 34.73 -10.36 -34.20
C GLU A 363 33.34 -10.84 -33.77
N GLY A 364 32.97 -10.58 -32.51
CA GLY A 364 31.61 -10.77 -32.02
C GLY A 364 30.62 -9.88 -32.78
N SER A 365 30.22 -10.33 -33.97
CA SER A 365 29.25 -9.67 -34.85
C SER A 365 27.84 -9.66 -34.26
N ASN A 366 27.65 -10.28 -33.09
CA ASN A 366 26.46 -10.12 -32.29
C ASN A 366 26.82 -9.38 -31.02
N ARG A 367 26.03 -8.34 -30.79
CA ARG A 367 25.81 -7.62 -29.54
C ARG A 367 25.41 -8.63 -28.45
N ALA A 368 26.31 -9.50 -28.03
CA ALA A 368 26.11 -10.48 -26.97
C ALA A 368 26.37 -9.82 -25.62
N GLU A 369 25.68 -10.29 -24.58
CA GLU A 369 25.83 -9.77 -23.21
C GLU A 369 27.29 -9.81 -22.73
N GLU A 370 28.04 -10.85 -23.12
CA GLU A 370 29.47 -11.01 -22.83
C GLU A 370 30.31 -9.81 -23.32
N ASN A 371 29.93 -9.16 -24.43
CA ASN A 371 30.63 -7.98 -24.95
C ASN A 371 30.42 -6.74 -24.07
N ARG A 372 29.28 -6.63 -23.36
CA ARG A 372 29.05 -5.53 -22.39
C ARG A 372 29.82 -5.69 -21.09
N SER A 373 30.43 -6.86 -20.86
CA SER A 373 31.34 -7.12 -19.74
C SER A 373 32.80 -6.73 -20.03
N LYS A 374 33.13 -6.49 -21.31
CA LYS A 374 34.44 -6.02 -21.75
C LYS A 374 34.37 -4.52 -22.02
N TYR A 375 35.40 -3.79 -21.60
CA TYR A 375 35.48 -2.34 -21.79
C TYR A 375 36.44 -2.03 -22.94
N VAL A 376 35.98 -1.24 -23.90
CA VAL A 376 36.73 -0.85 -25.10
C VAL A 376 36.80 0.67 -25.18
N TYR A 377 35.63 1.30 -25.19
CA TYR A 377 35.46 2.73 -25.33
C TYR A 377 34.27 3.19 -24.49
N THR A 378 34.46 4.20 -23.65
CA THR A 378 33.49 4.63 -22.62
C THR A 378 32.12 5.05 -23.17
N ARG A 379 32.05 5.47 -24.45
CA ARG A 379 30.78 5.72 -25.16
C ARG A 379 29.85 4.52 -25.16
N GLY A 380 30.39 3.30 -25.21
CA GLY A 380 29.60 2.08 -25.15
C GLY A 380 29.24 1.68 -23.74
N ASN A 381 30.25 1.57 -22.89
CA ASN A 381 30.11 1.16 -21.51
C ASN A 381 31.40 1.52 -20.73
N HIS A 382 31.23 1.70 -19.42
CA HIS A 382 32.33 1.80 -18.47
C HIS A 382 31.90 1.18 -17.12
N PRO A 383 32.85 0.86 -16.21
CA PRO A 383 32.52 0.13 -14.98
C PRO A 383 31.47 0.83 -14.09
N ASN A 384 31.58 2.15 -13.88
CA ASN A 384 30.60 2.89 -13.06
C ASN A 384 29.18 2.82 -13.66
N GLN A 385 29.05 2.94 -14.99
CA GLN A 385 27.76 2.84 -15.68
C GLN A 385 27.19 1.42 -15.60
N ARG A 386 27.99 0.38 -15.89
CA ARG A 386 27.51 -1.01 -15.78
C ARG A 386 27.07 -1.37 -14.37
N LEU A 387 27.75 -0.85 -13.36
CA LEU A 387 27.34 -1.06 -11.97
C LEU A 387 26.00 -0.37 -11.67
N LEU A 388 25.81 0.88 -12.10
CA LEU A 388 24.52 1.57 -11.97
C LEU A 388 23.40 0.82 -12.69
N GLU A 389 23.64 0.47 -13.95
CA GLU A 389 22.71 -0.28 -14.81
C GLU A 389 22.28 -1.59 -14.15
N ARG A 390 23.22 -2.45 -13.75
CA ARG A 390 22.86 -3.74 -13.13
C ARG A 390 22.20 -3.58 -11.76
N THR A 391 22.57 -2.56 -10.99
CA THR A 391 21.91 -2.29 -9.71
C THR A 391 20.45 -1.91 -9.94
N LEU A 392 20.18 -0.94 -10.82
CA LEU A 392 18.81 -0.52 -11.12
C LEU A 392 17.98 -1.60 -11.83
N THR A 393 18.58 -2.36 -12.75
CA THR A 393 17.93 -3.55 -13.35
C THR A 393 17.43 -4.51 -12.29
N ARG A 394 18.28 -4.85 -11.30
CA ARG A 394 17.89 -5.72 -10.18
C ARG A 394 16.79 -5.09 -9.33
N LEU A 395 16.86 -3.78 -9.09
CA LEU A 395 15.85 -3.06 -8.30
C LEU A 395 14.51 -2.95 -9.00
N GLU A 396 14.45 -2.88 -10.34
CA GLU A 396 13.18 -2.88 -11.10
C GLU A 396 12.68 -4.30 -11.42
N GLY A 397 13.57 -5.29 -11.46
CA GLY A 397 13.26 -6.66 -11.88
C GLY A 397 13.26 -6.85 -13.39
N GLY A 398 14.14 -6.14 -14.10
CA GLY A 398 14.41 -6.32 -15.52
C GLY A 398 15.50 -7.37 -15.79
N VAL A 399 15.80 -7.60 -17.07
CA VAL A 399 16.90 -8.47 -17.51
C VAL A 399 18.23 -7.72 -17.61
N ASP A 400 18.23 -6.52 -18.19
CA ASP A 400 19.38 -5.62 -18.28
C ASP A 400 18.89 -4.17 -18.54
N SER A 401 19.81 -3.21 -18.65
CA SER A 401 19.50 -1.80 -18.86
C SER A 401 20.58 -1.04 -19.63
N VAL A 402 20.23 0.14 -20.12
CA VAL A 402 21.15 1.10 -20.75
C VAL A 402 20.96 2.48 -20.13
N ALA A 403 22.05 3.07 -19.63
CA ALA A 403 22.09 4.39 -19.05
C ALA A 403 22.51 5.45 -20.07
N PHE A 404 21.99 6.66 -19.89
CA PHE A 404 22.10 7.78 -20.83
C PHE A 404 22.42 9.09 -20.09
N SER A 405 22.91 10.07 -20.84
CA SER A 405 23.25 11.42 -20.35
C SER A 405 22.09 12.21 -19.75
N SER A 406 20.83 11.81 -19.99
CA SER A 406 19.64 12.42 -19.38
C SER A 406 18.41 11.52 -19.54
N GLY A 407 17.32 11.83 -18.80
CA GLY A 407 16.03 11.17 -19.00
C GLY A 407 15.50 11.33 -20.43
N MET A 408 15.64 12.52 -21.03
CA MET A 408 15.23 12.75 -22.42
C MET A 408 16.11 11.98 -23.42
N ALA A 409 17.41 11.81 -23.14
CA ALA A 409 18.25 10.95 -23.95
C ALA A 409 17.79 9.48 -23.88
N ALA A 410 17.37 8.99 -22.72
CA ALA A 410 16.80 7.66 -22.57
C ALA A 410 15.50 7.50 -23.39
N ILE A 411 14.54 8.42 -23.22
CA ILE A 411 13.24 8.40 -23.93
C ILE A 411 13.44 8.44 -25.45
N THR A 412 14.23 9.40 -25.94
CA THR A 412 14.39 9.61 -27.38
C THR A 412 15.25 8.54 -28.04
N SER A 413 16.24 7.98 -27.34
CA SER A 413 17.03 6.85 -27.87
C SER A 413 16.17 5.59 -27.94
N PHE A 414 15.38 5.31 -26.89
CA PHE A 414 14.47 4.17 -26.89
C PHE A 414 13.44 4.23 -28.03
N ALA A 415 12.80 5.38 -28.20
CA ALA A 415 11.82 5.58 -29.27
C ALA A 415 12.46 5.41 -30.66
N GLU A 416 13.69 5.88 -30.87
CA GLU A 416 14.43 5.72 -32.13
C GLU A 416 14.86 4.27 -32.37
N THR A 417 15.12 3.49 -31.31
CA THR A 417 15.45 2.06 -31.42
C THR A 417 14.28 1.25 -31.96
N ILE A 418 13.05 1.50 -31.50
CA ILE A 418 11.91 0.60 -31.76
C ILE A 418 10.90 1.12 -32.79
N LEU A 419 10.92 2.41 -33.11
CA LEU A 419 9.93 3.00 -34.02
C LEU A 419 10.51 3.21 -35.41
N HIS A 420 9.77 2.76 -36.40
CA HIS A 420 10.06 2.94 -37.81
C HIS A 420 8.98 3.76 -38.51
N GLN A 421 9.28 4.21 -39.73
CA GLN A 421 8.31 4.95 -40.54
C GLN A 421 7.02 4.14 -40.71
N GLY A 422 5.87 4.80 -40.47
CA GLY A 422 4.55 4.19 -40.59
C GLY A 422 4.03 3.52 -39.32
N ASP A 423 4.83 3.43 -38.25
CA ASP A 423 4.36 2.97 -36.95
C ASP A 423 3.43 3.98 -36.27
N GLU A 424 2.68 3.49 -35.27
CA GLU A 424 1.80 4.30 -34.44
C GLU A 424 2.17 4.19 -32.95
N VAL A 425 2.03 5.30 -32.24
CA VAL A 425 2.21 5.43 -30.79
C VAL A 425 0.88 5.82 -30.15
N VAL A 426 0.52 5.16 -29.06
CA VAL A 426 -0.56 5.61 -28.16
C VAL A 426 0.10 6.17 -26.90
N ALA A 427 -0.10 7.45 -26.60
CA ALA A 427 0.54 8.11 -25.46
C ALA A 427 -0.49 8.75 -24.53
N SER A 428 -0.18 8.86 -23.25
CA SER A 428 -0.98 9.66 -22.31
C SER A 428 -1.06 11.12 -22.79
N ASN A 429 -2.22 11.75 -22.65
CA ASN A 429 -2.39 13.19 -22.91
C ASN A 429 -1.79 14.08 -21.81
N VAL A 430 -1.40 13.50 -20.68
CA VAL A 430 -0.66 14.17 -19.60
C VAL A 430 0.71 13.51 -19.48
N LEU A 431 1.76 14.23 -19.90
CA LEU A 431 3.16 13.81 -19.89
C LEU A 431 4.06 14.98 -19.49
N TYR A 432 5.32 14.68 -19.17
CA TYR A 432 6.39 15.66 -19.14
C TYR A 432 6.44 16.47 -20.44
N GLY A 433 6.62 17.78 -20.32
CA GLY A 433 6.44 18.73 -21.42
C GLY A 433 7.31 18.42 -22.65
N ASP A 434 8.60 18.08 -22.44
CA ASP A 434 9.48 17.75 -23.55
C ASP A 434 9.17 16.38 -24.15
N THR A 435 8.67 15.42 -23.35
CA THR A 435 8.20 14.12 -23.84
C THR A 435 6.98 14.28 -24.74
N HIS A 436 6.01 15.11 -24.32
CA HIS A 436 4.87 15.46 -25.15
C HIS A 436 5.31 16.15 -26.45
N LYS A 437 6.21 17.14 -26.36
CA LYS A 437 6.77 17.84 -27.54
C LYS A 437 7.49 16.88 -28.48
N PHE A 438 8.25 15.94 -27.94
CA PHE A 438 8.94 14.91 -28.72
C PHE A 438 7.95 14.05 -29.52
N PHE A 439 6.97 13.45 -28.85
CA PHE A 439 5.97 12.60 -29.52
C PHE A 439 5.04 13.35 -30.47
N ASN A 440 4.73 14.62 -30.18
CA ASN A 440 3.84 15.43 -31.02
C ASN A 440 4.55 16.02 -32.25
N SER A 441 5.83 16.42 -32.12
CA SER A 441 6.51 17.24 -33.13
C SER A 441 7.76 16.61 -33.74
N PHE A 442 8.55 15.85 -32.97
CA PHE A 442 9.80 15.27 -33.47
C PHE A 442 9.55 13.90 -34.11
N VAL A 443 8.83 13.02 -33.40
CA VAL A 443 8.47 11.68 -33.88
C VAL A 443 7.66 11.74 -35.18
N LYS A 444 6.81 12.77 -35.34
CA LYS A 444 6.06 13.03 -36.57
C LYS A 444 6.94 13.20 -37.80
N ARG A 445 8.17 13.74 -37.65
CA ARG A 445 9.13 13.92 -38.77
C ARG A 445 9.64 12.59 -39.31
N TRP A 446 9.57 11.52 -38.52
CA TRP A 446 9.94 10.17 -38.91
C TRP A 446 8.78 9.42 -39.59
N GLY A 447 7.65 10.08 -39.84
CA GLY A 447 6.45 9.47 -40.43
C GLY A 447 5.70 8.54 -39.46
N ILE A 448 5.89 8.74 -38.15
CA ILE A 448 5.19 8.01 -37.09
C ILE A 448 4.00 8.85 -36.61
N LYS A 449 2.86 8.21 -36.40
CA LYS A 449 1.66 8.87 -35.89
C LYS A 449 1.50 8.61 -34.40
N THR A 450 1.39 9.69 -33.62
CA THR A 450 1.07 9.59 -32.18
C THR A 450 -0.39 9.97 -31.93
N THR A 451 -1.10 9.13 -31.18
CA THR A 451 -2.47 9.39 -30.70
C THR A 451 -2.42 9.59 -29.19
N PHE A 452 -2.79 10.79 -28.72
CA PHE A 452 -2.85 11.12 -27.30
C PHE A 452 -4.23 10.77 -26.73
N VAL A 453 -4.27 10.04 -25.61
CA VAL A 453 -5.50 9.58 -24.95
C VAL A 453 -5.45 9.82 -23.45
N ASP A 454 -6.61 9.94 -22.81
CA ASP A 454 -6.69 9.81 -21.35
C ASP A 454 -6.37 8.36 -20.97
N ILE A 455 -5.18 8.15 -20.40
CA ILE A 455 -4.66 6.82 -20.07
C ILE A 455 -5.47 6.11 -18.97
N THR A 456 -6.25 6.87 -18.19
CA THR A 456 -7.14 6.31 -17.17
C THR A 456 -8.41 5.71 -17.79
N ASN A 457 -8.75 6.13 -19.01
CA ASN A 457 -9.88 5.61 -19.76
C ASN A 457 -9.44 4.49 -20.71
N LEU A 458 -9.45 3.27 -20.19
CA LEU A 458 -9.01 2.08 -20.92
C LEU A 458 -9.77 1.83 -22.24
N SER A 459 -11.02 2.30 -22.36
CA SER A 459 -11.77 2.21 -23.61
C SER A 459 -11.22 3.16 -24.68
N GLN A 460 -10.77 4.35 -24.30
CA GLN A 460 -10.07 5.25 -25.23
C GLN A 460 -8.74 4.66 -25.69
N VAL A 461 -7.98 4.06 -24.77
CA VAL A 461 -6.73 3.36 -25.11
C VAL A 461 -6.98 2.25 -26.12
N GLN A 462 -7.97 1.38 -25.88
CA GLN A 462 -8.33 0.30 -26.80
C GLN A 462 -8.76 0.81 -28.18
N LYS A 463 -9.53 1.90 -28.24
CA LYS A 463 -9.97 2.50 -29.52
C LYS A 463 -8.84 3.15 -30.32
N ALA A 464 -7.78 3.60 -29.65
CA ALA A 464 -6.63 4.23 -30.31
C ALA A 464 -5.65 3.20 -30.90
N ILE A 465 -5.79 1.93 -30.56
CA ILE A 465 -4.91 0.86 -31.04
C ILE A 465 -5.28 0.43 -32.45
N SER A 466 -4.26 0.19 -33.26
CA SER A 466 -4.34 -0.40 -34.59
C SER A 466 -3.27 -1.47 -34.77
N LYS A 467 -3.28 -2.17 -35.91
CA LYS A 467 -2.22 -3.13 -36.28
C LYS A 467 -0.83 -2.50 -36.41
N LYS A 468 -0.77 -1.16 -36.53
CA LYS A 468 0.47 -0.38 -36.64
C LYS A 468 0.95 0.14 -35.28
N THR A 469 0.18 -0.03 -34.21
CA THR A 469 0.58 0.42 -32.87
C THR A 469 1.77 -0.39 -32.38
N LYS A 470 2.91 0.28 -32.16
CA LYS A 470 4.13 -0.34 -31.63
C LYS A 470 4.41 0.00 -30.18
N LEU A 471 3.95 1.16 -29.74
CA LEU A 471 4.30 1.70 -28.43
C LEU A 471 3.04 2.24 -27.73
N ILE A 472 2.87 1.84 -26.49
CA ILE A 472 2.00 2.50 -25.51
C ILE A 472 2.89 3.16 -24.46
N TYR A 473 2.82 4.49 -24.33
CA TYR A 473 3.69 5.27 -23.44
C TYR A 473 2.88 6.06 -22.40
N THR A 474 3.23 5.92 -21.12
CA THR A 474 2.68 6.78 -20.06
C THR A 474 3.64 6.97 -18.89
N GLU A 475 3.35 7.96 -18.07
CA GLU A 475 3.98 8.21 -16.77
C GLU A 475 2.94 7.88 -15.68
N THR A 476 3.35 7.38 -14.52
CA THR A 476 2.43 7.23 -13.38
C THR A 476 3.18 7.20 -12.05
N PRO A 477 2.95 8.17 -11.14
CA PRO A 477 2.02 9.31 -11.26
C PRO A 477 2.42 10.32 -12.35
N THR A 478 1.45 11.03 -12.94
CA THR A 478 1.72 12.05 -13.97
C THR A 478 2.08 13.43 -13.38
N ASN A 479 2.82 14.24 -14.13
CA ASN A 479 3.05 15.65 -13.80
C ASN A 479 2.04 16.56 -14.53
N PRO A 480 1.44 17.60 -13.89
CA PRO A 480 1.48 17.95 -12.47
C PRO A 480 0.30 17.39 -11.64
N LEU A 481 -0.64 16.67 -12.26
CA LEU A 481 -1.92 16.29 -11.63
C LEU A 481 -1.87 15.01 -10.81
N LEU A 482 -0.76 14.28 -10.84
CA LEU A 482 -0.52 13.04 -10.11
C LEU A 482 -1.54 11.94 -10.43
N THR A 483 -2.01 11.93 -11.69
CA THR A 483 -2.90 10.90 -12.23
C THR A 483 -2.19 9.55 -12.21
N ILE A 484 -2.94 8.49 -11.87
CA ILE A 484 -2.43 7.13 -11.73
C ILE A 484 -2.89 6.28 -12.90
N ALA A 485 -1.97 5.62 -13.60
CA ALA A 485 -2.31 4.69 -14.68
C ALA A 485 -2.36 3.25 -14.14
N ASP A 486 -3.38 2.47 -14.54
CA ASP A 486 -3.52 1.06 -14.15
C ASP A 486 -2.59 0.18 -14.99
N ILE A 487 -1.36 -0.04 -14.49
CA ILE A 487 -0.29 -0.70 -15.24
C ILE A 487 -0.66 -2.14 -15.62
N GLU A 488 -1.31 -2.89 -14.72
CA GLU A 488 -1.72 -4.28 -15.00
C GLU A 488 -2.73 -4.34 -16.16
N LYS A 489 -3.71 -3.44 -16.20
CA LYS A 489 -4.69 -3.41 -17.30
C LYS A 489 -4.11 -2.88 -18.60
N LEU A 490 -3.23 -1.87 -18.55
CA LEU A 490 -2.52 -1.39 -19.74
C LEU A 490 -1.62 -2.49 -20.32
N SER A 491 -0.96 -3.29 -19.48
CA SER A 491 -0.15 -4.44 -19.92
C SER A 491 -1.00 -5.46 -20.69
N GLN A 492 -2.21 -5.75 -20.22
CA GLN A 492 -3.12 -6.66 -20.91
C GLN A 492 -3.50 -6.13 -22.29
N ILE A 493 -3.81 -4.84 -22.39
CA ILE A 493 -4.14 -4.18 -23.66
C ILE A 493 -2.93 -4.19 -24.62
N ALA A 494 -1.74 -3.83 -24.13
CA ALA A 494 -0.52 -3.81 -24.92
C ALA A 494 -0.18 -5.18 -25.52
N LYS A 495 -0.30 -6.24 -24.71
CA LYS A 495 -0.09 -7.64 -25.15
C LYS A 495 -1.07 -8.07 -26.24
N GLN A 496 -2.35 -7.71 -26.11
CA GLN A 496 -3.35 -8.00 -27.14
C GLN A 496 -3.04 -7.29 -28.47
N ALA A 497 -2.42 -6.12 -28.40
CA ALA A 497 -2.03 -5.32 -29.56
C ALA A 497 -0.66 -5.70 -30.15
N ASN A 498 0.09 -6.60 -29.49
CA ASN A 498 1.51 -6.82 -29.77
C ASN A 498 2.34 -5.52 -29.78
N ALA A 499 2.01 -4.61 -28.84
CA ALA A 499 2.68 -3.34 -28.63
C ALA A 499 3.51 -3.38 -27.34
N ILE A 500 4.59 -2.61 -27.29
CA ILE A 500 5.45 -2.46 -26.11
C ILE A 500 4.81 -1.44 -25.16
N LEU A 501 4.61 -1.83 -23.90
CA LEU A 501 4.21 -0.90 -22.83
C LEU A 501 5.45 -0.32 -22.14
N VAL A 502 5.61 1.00 -22.26
CA VAL A 502 6.62 1.79 -21.54
C VAL A 502 5.96 2.56 -20.41
N ILE A 503 6.52 2.43 -19.21
CA ILE A 503 6.17 3.26 -18.06
C ILE A 503 7.38 4.13 -17.68
N ASP A 504 7.21 5.44 -17.73
CA ASP A 504 8.14 6.37 -17.07
C ASP A 504 7.86 6.32 -15.55
N ASN A 505 8.83 5.81 -14.80
CA ASN A 505 8.70 5.57 -13.36
C ASN A 505 9.37 6.66 -12.51
N THR A 506 9.82 7.76 -13.13
CA THR A 506 10.64 8.81 -12.49
C THR A 506 10.04 9.35 -11.18
N PHE A 507 8.71 9.51 -11.11
CA PHE A 507 8.03 10.08 -9.94
C PHE A 507 7.92 9.10 -8.76
N ALA A 508 7.84 7.80 -9.03
CA ALA A 508 7.70 6.79 -7.99
C ALA A 508 9.06 6.25 -7.55
N SER A 509 10.03 6.16 -8.47
CA SER A 509 11.27 5.38 -8.35
C SER A 509 11.00 3.87 -8.15
N PRO A 510 12.01 3.00 -8.33
CA PRO A 510 11.88 1.57 -8.08
C PRO A 510 11.53 1.24 -6.62
N TYR A 511 11.72 2.19 -5.70
CA TYR A 511 11.36 2.00 -4.30
C TYR A 511 9.85 1.97 -4.08
N LEU A 512 9.10 2.87 -4.73
CA LEU A 512 7.65 2.96 -4.52
C LEU A 512 6.87 2.14 -5.54
N GLN A 513 7.35 1.95 -6.76
CA GLN A 513 6.62 1.22 -7.81
C GLN A 513 7.60 0.46 -8.69
N GLN A 514 7.26 -0.78 -9.07
CA GLN A 514 8.05 -1.60 -9.99
C GLN A 514 7.19 -1.98 -11.20
N PRO A 515 7.07 -1.11 -12.22
CA PRO A 515 6.15 -1.34 -13.34
C PRO A 515 6.42 -2.64 -14.10
N LEU A 516 7.66 -3.11 -14.15
CA LEU A 516 7.99 -4.40 -14.77
C LEU A 516 7.25 -5.55 -14.06
N LYS A 517 7.18 -5.56 -12.72
CA LYS A 517 6.42 -6.60 -11.99
C LYS A 517 4.91 -6.52 -12.22
N LEU A 518 4.41 -5.33 -12.55
CA LEU A 518 3.01 -5.07 -12.89
C LEU A 518 2.68 -5.38 -14.36
N GLY A 519 3.66 -5.78 -15.15
CA GLY A 519 3.45 -6.24 -16.53
C GLY A 519 3.90 -5.28 -17.62
N ALA A 520 4.49 -4.13 -17.28
CA ALA A 520 5.20 -3.32 -18.28
C ALA A 520 6.35 -4.13 -18.91
N ASP A 521 6.69 -3.76 -20.15
CA ASP A 521 7.79 -4.37 -20.91
C ASP A 521 9.09 -3.59 -20.68
N VAL A 522 8.96 -2.27 -20.54
CA VAL A 522 10.07 -1.32 -20.38
C VAL A 522 9.73 -0.28 -19.32
N VAL A 523 10.73 0.04 -18.50
CA VAL A 523 10.73 1.17 -17.58
C VAL A 523 11.75 2.19 -18.03
N ILE A 524 11.38 3.46 -18.02
CA ILE A 524 12.30 4.58 -18.22
C ILE A 524 12.31 5.44 -16.97
N GLU A 525 13.50 5.90 -16.57
CA GLU A 525 13.63 6.82 -15.44
C GLU A 525 14.65 7.92 -15.73
N SER A 526 14.37 9.13 -15.26
CA SER A 526 15.39 10.18 -15.12
C SER A 526 16.14 9.98 -13.81
N THR A 527 17.40 9.55 -13.89
CA THR A 527 18.24 9.37 -12.69
C THR A 527 18.56 10.70 -12.00
N THR A 528 18.36 11.82 -12.70
CA THR A 528 18.44 13.19 -12.18
C THR A 528 17.56 13.44 -10.95
N LYS A 529 16.43 12.71 -10.84
CA LYS A 529 15.42 12.95 -9.80
C LYS A 529 15.73 12.14 -8.55
N TYR A 530 14.79 11.31 -8.08
CA TYR A 530 14.94 10.60 -6.81
C TYR A 530 16.14 9.64 -6.76
N ILE A 531 16.58 9.07 -7.89
CA ILE A 531 17.74 8.16 -7.93
C ILE A 531 19.02 8.87 -7.45
N SER A 532 19.42 9.98 -8.09
CA SER A 532 20.52 10.81 -7.57
C SER A 532 20.10 11.48 -6.27
N GLY A 533 19.01 12.26 -6.30
CA GLY A 533 18.40 12.84 -5.11
C GLY A 533 19.09 14.07 -4.52
N HIS A 534 20.14 14.60 -5.15
CA HIS A 534 20.96 15.70 -4.57
C HIS A 534 21.17 16.88 -5.53
N SER A 535 20.33 17.02 -6.57
CA SER A 535 20.36 18.15 -7.52
C SER A 535 21.69 18.35 -8.28
N ASP A 536 22.56 17.34 -8.33
CA ASP A 536 23.97 17.45 -8.77
C ASP A 536 24.35 16.52 -9.93
N ALA A 537 23.43 15.66 -10.39
CA ALA A 537 23.69 14.71 -11.46
C ALA A 537 22.56 14.70 -12.49
N LEU A 538 22.89 14.72 -13.79
CA LEU A 538 21.95 14.63 -14.89
C LEU A 538 22.09 13.30 -15.61
N GLY A 539 21.03 12.48 -15.63
CA GLY A 539 21.09 11.16 -16.25
C GLY A 539 19.72 10.54 -16.50
N GLY A 540 19.73 9.42 -17.22
CA GLY A 540 18.55 8.61 -17.51
C GLY A 540 18.91 7.15 -17.69
N ILE A 541 17.91 6.28 -17.60
CA ILE A 541 18.08 4.83 -17.78
C ILE A 541 16.84 4.22 -18.42
N VAL A 542 17.06 3.18 -19.22
CA VAL A 542 16.01 2.31 -19.78
C VAL A 542 16.28 0.90 -19.30
N ILE A 543 15.28 0.28 -18.68
CA ILE A 543 15.33 -1.08 -18.13
C ILE A 543 14.23 -1.89 -18.80
N ALA A 544 14.55 -3.08 -19.32
CA ALA A 544 13.59 -3.91 -20.04
C ALA A 544 13.60 -5.36 -19.58
N LYS A 545 12.60 -6.14 -20.01
CA LYS A 545 12.54 -7.60 -19.83
C LYS A 545 13.08 -8.39 -21.02
N ASN A 546 13.31 -7.73 -22.15
CA ASN A 546 13.79 -8.36 -23.37
C ASN A 546 15.27 -8.01 -23.57
N GLN A 547 16.13 -9.03 -23.61
CA GLN A 547 17.58 -8.86 -23.74
C GLN A 547 17.95 -8.34 -25.13
N ASP A 548 17.33 -8.83 -26.20
CA ASP A 548 17.60 -8.41 -27.57
C ASP A 548 17.31 -6.91 -27.75
N LEU A 549 16.19 -6.44 -27.17
CA LEU A 549 15.84 -5.02 -27.16
C LEU A 549 16.90 -4.16 -26.44
N ILE A 550 17.46 -4.65 -25.32
CA ILE A 550 18.55 -3.94 -24.63
C ILE A 550 19.80 -3.88 -25.50
N MET A 551 20.13 -4.96 -26.21
CA MET A 551 21.29 -5.00 -27.08
C MET A 551 21.12 -4.08 -28.30
N GLU A 552 19.92 -3.99 -28.87
CA GLU A 552 19.58 -3.01 -29.90
C GLU A 552 19.71 -1.58 -29.40
N LEU A 553 19.15 -1.29 -28.22
CA LEU A 553 19.24 0.03 -27.59
C LEU A 553 20.68 0.43 -27.27
N TRP A 554 21.51 -0.51 -26.83
CA TRP A 554 22.94 -0.29 -26.63
C TRP A 554 23.65 0.04 -27.94
N GLY A 555 23.27 -0.61 -29.05
CA GLY A 555 23.70 -0.24 -30.39
C GLY A 555 23.32 1.20 -30.77
N THR A 556 22.09 1.62 -30.46
CA THR A 556 21.63 3.01 -30.66
C THR A 556 22.47 4.00 -29.84
N LEU A 557 22.79 3.68 -28.58
CA LEU A 557 23.63 4.53 -27.73
C LEU A 557 24.97 4.87 -28.39
N PHE A 558 25.65 3.87 -28.98
CA PHE A 558 26.93 4.08 -29.66
C PHE A 558 26.84 5.10 -30.78
N VAL A 559 25.77 5.05 -31.57
CA VAL A 559 25.58 5.95 -32.72
C VAL A 559 25.15 7.34 -32.24
N LYS A 560 24.23 7.41 -31.29
CA LYS A 560 23.64 8.66 -30.80
C LYS A 560 24.58 9.48 -29.93
N GLY A 561 25.59 8.84 -29.31
CA GLY A 561 26.58 9.52 -28.48
C GLY A 561 25.99 10.13 -27.20
N ALA A 562 24.93 9.53 -26.67
CA ALA A 562 24.23 10.00 -25.49
C ALA A 562 24.68 9.27 -24.20
N GLN A 563 25.97 8.90 -24.13
CA GLN A 563 26.53 8.15 -23.01
C GLN A 563 26.47 8.90 -21.68
N MET A 564 26.30 8.15 -20.60
CA MET A 564 26.41 8.68 -19.25
C MET A 564 27.89 8.92 -18.90
N ASP A 565 28.17 10.01 -18.21
CA ASP A 565 29.51 10.29 -17.71
C ASP A 565 29.84 9.41 -16.47
N PRO A 566 31.10 8.93 -16.30
CA PRO A 566 31.51 8.16 -15.13
C PRO A 566 31.21 8.81 -13.79
N GLU A 567 31.35 10.12 -13.68
CA GLU A 567 31.08 10.88 -12.46
C GLU A 567 29.59 10.92 -12.16
N VAL A 568 28.75 11.17 -13.17
CA VAL A 568 27.29 11.11 -13.07
C VAL A 568 26.82 9.72 -12.62
N ALA A 569 27.41 8.65 -13.18
CA ALA A 569 27.09 7.29 -12.78
C ALA A 569 27.47 7.02 -11.31
N ALA A 570 28.64 7.49 -10.87
CA ALA A 570 29.10 7.37 -9.49
C ALA A 570 28.25 8.17 -8.49
N LEU A 571 27.86 9.40 -8.84
CA LEU A 571 26.95 10.22 -8.03
C LEU A 571 25.56 9.59 -7.93
N SER A 572 25.03 9.08 -9.05
CA SER A 572 23.75 8.36 -9.07
C SER A 572 23.80 7.10 -8.20
N LEU A 573 24.89 6.33 -8.25
CA LEU A 573 25.12 5.19 -7.36
C LEU A 573 25.18 5.61 -5.89
N ARG A 574 25.88 6.71 -5.58
CA ARG A 574 25.96 7.25 -4.22
C ARG A 574 24.58 7.64 -3.68
N GLY A 575 23.79 8.35 -4.49
CA GLY A 575 22.42 8.72 -4.19
C GLY A 575 21.50 7.53 -3.99
N LEU A 576 21.64 6.50 -4.84
CA LEU A 576 20.81 5.29 -4.81
C LEU A 576 20.91 4.54 -3.47
N LYS A 577 22.08 4.56 -2.82
CA LYS A 577 22.28 3.89 -1.51
C LYS A 577 21.34 4.41 -0.41
N THR A 578 20.91 5.66 -0.49
CA THR A 578 19.99 6.28 0.48
C THR A 578 18.57 6.44 -0.05
N LEU A 579 18.27 5.92 -1.25
CA LEU A 579 16.95 6.08 -1.89
C LEU A 579 15.81 5.64 -0.97
N GLY A 580 15.91 4.47 -0.33
CA GLY A 580 14.85 3.99 0.58
C GLY A 580 14.58 4.93 1.76
N LEU A 581 15.64 5.44 2.39
CA LEU A 581 15.53 6.38 3.52
C LEU A 581 14.92 7.72 3.07
N ARG A 582 15.42 8.27 1.96
CA ARG A 582 14.93 9.55 1.41
C ARG A 582 13.47 9.44 1.00
N MET A 583 13.10 8.39 0.27
CA MET A 583 11.71 8.20 -0.19
C MET A 583 10.72 8.02 0.96
N GLU A 584 11.11 7.35 2.06
CA GLU A 584 10.28 7.27 3.26
C GLU A 584 10.02 8.65 3.86
N ARG A 585 11.06 9.47 4.03
CA ARG A 585 10.91 10.83 4.56
C ARG A 585 10.14 11.74 3.61
N HIS A 586 10.41 11.69 2.30
CA HIS A 586 9.63 12.43 1.30
C HIS A 586 8.13 12.10 1.38
N CYS A 587 7.77 10.81 1.44
CA CYS A 587 6.37 10.41 1.53
C CYS A 587 5.72 10.86 2.85
N GLN A 588 6.45 10.78 3.97
CA GLN A 588 5.97 11.23 5.28
C GLN A 588 5.69 12.74 5.27
N ASN A 589 6.67 13.54 4.83
CA ASN A 589 6.54 14.99 4.75
C ASN A 589 5.43 15.40 3.78
N ALA A 590 5.39 14.80 2.58
CA ALA A 590 4.37 15.09 1.58
C ALA A 590 2.95 14.76 2.07
N GLN A 591 2.77 13.66 2.81
CA GLN A 591 1.48 13.32 3.40
C GLN A 591 1.00 14.38 4.40
N ILE A 592 1.89 14.88 5.26
CA ILE A 592 1.57 15.92 6.24
C ILE A 592 1.27 17.24 5.54
N VAL A 593 2.09 17.65 4.57
CA VAL A 593 1.89 18.85 3.76
C VAL A 593 0.56 18.79 2.99
N ALA A 594 0.25 17.68 2.34
CA ALA A 594 -1.00 17.50 1.60
C ALA A 594 -2.23 17.59 2.52
N LYS A 595 -2.16 17.01 3.74
CA LYS A 595 -3.22 17.12 4.75
C LYS A 595 -3.41 18.56 5.22
N PHE A 596 -2.31 19.26 5.53
CA PHE A 596 -2.34 20.68 5.89
C PHE A 596 -3.04 21.52 4.80
N LEU A 597 -2.61 21.35 3.55
CA LEU A 597 -3.19 22.06 2.40
C LEU A 597 -4.68 21.73 2.21
N SER A 598 -5.08 20.47 2.41
CA SER A 598 -6.47 20.04 2.21
C SER A 598 -7.46 20.67 3.18
N LYS A 599 -6.99 21.11 4.36
CA LYS A 599 -7.80 21.76 5.40
C LYS A 599 -7.80 23.30 5.26
N HIS A 600 -6.99 23.87 4.37
CA HIS A 600 -6.81 25.32 4.28
C HIS A 600 -7.91 26.00 3.45
N PRO A 601 -8.59 27.07 3.95
CA PRO A 601 -9.77 27.66 3.30
C PRO A 601 -9.49 28.32 1.95
N LYS A 602 -8.25 28.71 1.66
CA LYS A 602 -7.84 29.29 0.37
C LYS A 602 -7.49 28.25 -0.70
N VAL A 603 -7.36 26.99 -0.31
CA VAL A 603 -7.10 25.88 -1.23
C VAL A 603 -8.43 25.35 -1.74
N LYS A 604 -8.53 25.17 -3.06
CA LYS A 604 -9.72 24.64 -3.75
C LYS A 604 -9.68 23.12 -3.83
N VAL A 605 -8.53 22.57 -4.19
CA VAL A 605 -8.32 21.12 -4.32
C VAL A 605 -6.84 20.80 -4.11
N VAL A 606 -6.57 19.62 -3.56
CA VAL A 606 -5.23 19.04 -3.44
C VAL A 606 -5.18 17.76 -4.25
N TYR A 607 -4.18 17.66 -5.11
CA TYR A 607 -3.82 16.46 -5.85
C TYR A 607 -2.66 15.79 -5.12
N TYR A 608 -2.96 14.69 -4.44
CA TYR A 608 -1.97 13.83 -3.84
C TYR A 608 -2.53 12.41 -3.72
N PRO A 609 -1.88 11.37 -4.29
CA PRO A 609 -2.42 10.01 -4.27
C PRO A 609 -2.64 9.43 -2.87
N GLY A 610 -1.98 9.98 -1.85
CA GLY A 610 -2.14 9.60 -0.44
C GLY A 610 -3.31 10.27 0.29
N LEU A 611 -4.16 11.04 -0.39
CA LEU A 611 -5.43 11.50 0.17
C LEU A 611 -6.57 10.58 -0.28
N ILE A 612 -7.44 10.13 0.62
CA ILE A 612 -8.66 9.38 0.28
C ILE A 612 -9.57 10.08 -0.73
N THR A 613 -9.49 11.41 -0.81
CA THR A 613 -10.25 12.22 -1.77
C THR A 613 -9.67 12.17 -3.18
N HIS A 614 -8.45 11.66 -3.36
CA HIS A 614 -7.88 11.47 -4.68
C HIS A 614 -8.70 10.41 -5.45
N PRO A 615 -9.20 10.70 -6.67
CA PRO A 615 -10.11 9.80 -7.39
C PRO A 615 -9.54 8.39 -7.62
N GLN A 616 -8.21 8.27 -7.65
CA GLN A 616 -7.49 7.04 -7.92
C GLN A 616 -6.66 6.56 -6.72
N HIS A 617 -6.98 7.03 -5.51
CA HIS A 617 -6.31 6.63 -4.27
C HIS A 617 -6.22 5.10 -4.14
N ASP A 618 -7.34 4.40 -4.35
CA ASP A 618 -7.38 2.95 -4.26
C ASP A 618 -6.49 2.22 -5.26
N LEU A 619 -6.31 2.78 -6.46
CA LEU A 619 -5.40 2.22 -7.47
C LEU A 619 -3.94 2.47 -7.08
N ALA A 620 -3.58 3.71 -6.73
CA ALA A 620 -2.23 4.07 -6.26
C ALA A 620 -1.78 3.14 -5.14
N ARG A 621 -2.70 2.93 -4.18
CA ARG A 621 -2.54 2.07 -3.02
C ARG A 621 -2.29 0.59 -3.36
N VAL A 622 -2.83 0.09 -4.47
CA VAL A 622 -2.66 -1.31 -4.93
C VAL A 622 -1.39 -1.52 -5.75
N GLN A 623 -0.86 -0.48 -6.41
CA GLN A 623 0.32 -0.62 -7.27
C GLN A 623 1.59 0.04 -6.71
N MET A 624 1.47 0.93 -5.72
CA MET A 624 2.57 1.69 -5.12
C MET A 624 2.75 1.36 -3.63
N ASN A 625 3.99 1.46 -3.15
CA ASN A 625 4.41 1.21 -1.76
C ASN A 625 4.52 2.48 -0.91
N GLY A 626 4.17 3.61 -1.51
CA GLY A 626 4.05 4.95 -0.93
C GLY A 626 3.57 5.90 -2.02
N PHE A 627 3.14 7.11 -1.65
CA PHE A 627 2.42 8.01 -2.57
C PHE A 627 3.29 9.08 -3.23
N GLY A 628 4.60 9.04 -2.98
CA GLY A 628 5.59 9.96 -3.55
C GLY A 628 5.80 11.23 -2.72
N GLY A 629 6.79 12.03 -3.11
CA GLY A 629 7.13 13.30 -2.46
C GLY A 629 6.56 14.54 -3.15
N ILE A 630 5.66 14.37 -4.13
CA ILE A 630 5.11 15.48 -4.92
C ILE A 630 3.68 15.75 -4.47
N VAL A 631 3.37 17.01 -4.21
CA VAL A 631 2.01 17.48 -3.86
C VAL A 631 1.66 18.62 -4.80
N SER A 632 0.51 18.55 -5.46
CA SER A 632 -0.02 19.69 -6.23
C SER A 632 -1.31 20.18 -5.59
N PHE A 633 -1.60 21.47 -5.69
CA PHE A 633 -2.84 22.05 -5.18
C PHE A 633 -3.25 23.28 -5.98
N GLU A 634 -4.54 23.62 -5.94
CA GLU A 634 -5.08 24.78 -6.63
C GLU A 634 -5.54 25.83 -5.61
N LEU A 635 -5.05 27.07 -5.76
CA LEU A 635 -5.56 28.23 -5.02
C LEU A 635 -6.83 28.78 -5.65
N LYS A 636 -7.74 29.30 -4.80
CA LYS A 636 -9.00 29.90 -5.25
C LYS A 636 -8.82 31.21 -6.01
N GLY A 637 -7.83 32.04 -5.68
CA GLY A 637 -7.61 33.35 -6.31
C GLY A 637 -6.77 33.33 -7.60
N GLY A 638 -6.59 32.18 -8.23
CA GLY A 638 -6.00 32.08 -9.58
C GLY A 638 -4.53 32.54 -9.66
N ILE A 639 -4.17 33.18 -10.77
CA ILE A 639 -2.76 33.43 -11.12
C ILE A 639 -2.06 34.43 -10.21
N GLU A 640 -2.76 35.48 -9.77
CA GLU A 640 -2.14 36.56 -8.97
C GLU A 640 -1.90 36.12 -7.53
N GLU A 641 -2.86 35.45 -6.90
CA GLU A 641 -2.62 34.80 -5.59
C GLU A 641 -1.56 33.69 -5.71
N GLY A 642 -1.54 32.93 -6.82
CA GLY A 642 -0.49 31.94 -7.08
C GLY A 642 0.91 32.54 -7.09
N LYS A 643 1.12 33.64 -7.82
CA LYS A 643 2.40 34.38 -7.82
C LYS A 643 2.73 34.93 -6.44
N LYS A 644 1.75 35.56 -5.76
CA LYS A 644 1.95 36.15 -4.44
C LYS A 644 2.36 35.08 -3.42
N PHE A 645 1.66 33.95 -3.38
CA PHE A 645 1.99 32.82 -2.53
C PHE A 645 3.43 32.34 -2.78
N VAL A 646 3.74 32.01 -4.04
CA VAL A 646 5.04 31.41 -4.37
C VAL A 646 6.21 32.38 -4.12
N ASN A 647 6.05 33.67 -4.38
CA ASN A 647 7.09 34.67 -4.14
C ASN A 647 7.34 34.98 -2.64
N ASN A 648 6.42 34.60 -1.75
CA ASN A 648 6.55 34.82 -0.31
C ASN A 648 7.04 33.59 0.47
N LEU A 649 7.30 32.46 -0.22
CA LEU A 649 7.96 31.30 0.38
C LEU A 649 9.46 31.62 0.58
N LYS A 650 9.99 31.25 1.73
CA LYS A 650 11.39 31.48 2.13
C LYS A 650 12.21 30.20 2.17
N LEU A 651 11.57 29.06 2.44
CA LEU A 651 12.21 27.75 2.51
C LEU A 651 12.01 26.96 1.21
N PHE A 652 10.78 26.91 0.69
CA PHE A 652 10.53 26.31 -0.61
C PHE A 652 11.20 27.12 -1.73
N SER A 653 12.18 26.51 -2.39
CA SER A 653 12.93 27.18 -3.46
C SER A 653 12.18 27.16 -4.79
N LEU A 654 12.07 28.32 -5.44
CA LEU A 654 11.43 28.47 -6.73
C LEU A 654 12.24 27.78 -7.84
N SER A 655 11.80 26.60 -8.30
CA SER A 655 12.53 25.79 -9.28
C SER A 655 11.63 24.84 -10.06
N VAL A 656 12.07 24.47 -11.26
CA VAL A 656 11.33 23.58 -12.17
C VAL A 656 11.57 22.08 -11.88
N SER A 657 12.62 21.75 -11.14
CA SER A 657 13.02 20.37 -10.85
C SER A 657 12.19 19.75 -9.72
N LEU A 658 12.53 18.51 -9.35
CA LEU A 658 11.88 17.73 -8.29
C LEU A 658 12.80 16.60 -7.80
N GLY A 659 12.42 16.00 -6.68
CA GLY A 659 12.96 14.73 -6.20
C GLY A 659 14.38 14.78 -5.65
N ALA A 660 14.84 15.97 -5.28
CA ALA A 660 16.04 16.16 -4.47
C ALA A 660 15.67 16.36 -2.99
N ILE A 661 16.68 16.46 -2.12
CA ILE A 661 16.49 16.62 -0.68
C ILE A 661 15.86 17.97 -0.30
N GLU A 662 16.03 19.00 -1.13
CA GLU A 662 15.45 20.32 -0.92
C GLU A 662 13.99 20.40 -1.39
N SER A 663 13.19 21.14 -0.64
CA SER A 663 11.81 21.47 -0.97
C SER A 663 11.75 22.53 -2.07
N LEU A 664 11.07 22.21 -3.17
CA LEU A 664 10.95 23.08 -4.35
C LEU A 664 9.49 23.42 -4.63
N VAL A 665 9.26 24.61 -5.16
CA VAL A 665 7.93 25.08 -5.59
C VAL A 665 7.97 25.54 -7.05
N ASN A 666 6.88 25.24 -7.77
CA ASN A 666 6.65 25.70 -9.13
C ASN A 666 5.20 26.16 -9.29
N HIS A 667 4.99 27.28 -9.97
CA HIS A 667 3.69 27.77 -10.42
C HIS A 667 3.60 27.63 -11.94
N PRO A 668 3.10 26.50 -12.49
CA PRO A 668 3.16 26.21 -13.92
C PRO A 668 2.62 27.34 -14.81
N ALA A 669 1.50 27.95 -14.45
CA ALA A 669 0.84 28.99 -15.25
C ALA A 669 1.69 30.25 -15.46
N SER A 670 2.52 30.63 -14.47
CA SER A 670 3.38 31.82 -14.56
C SER A 670 4.85 31.51 -14.90
N MET A 671 5.25 30.23 -14.85
CA MET A 671 6.61 29.77 -15.07
C MET A 671 6.70 28.84 -16.29
N THR A 672 6.76 27.52 -16.06
CA THR A 672 7.06 26.49 -17.07
C THR A 672 6.08 26.44 -18.26
N GLN A 673 4.84 26.89 -18.06
CA GLN A 673 3.78 26.83 -19.07
C GLN A 673 3.31 28.23 -19.50
N LYS A 674 4.03 29.30 -19.13
CA LYS A 674 3.64 30.69 -19.40
C LYS A 674 3.39 30.97 -20.90
N VAL A 675 4.19 30.34 -21.77
CA VAL A 675 4.11 30.53 -23.23
C VAL A 675 2.94 29.77 -23.88
N ILE A 676 2.30 28.84 -23.16
CA ILE A 676 1.12 28.12 -23.66
C ILE A 676 -0.13 28.97 -23.43
N PRO A 677 -0.99 29.21 -24.44
CA PRO A 677 -2.24 29.94 -24.27
C PRO A 677 -3.11 29.36 -23.15
N GLN A 678 -3.76 30.22 -22.37
CA GLN A 678 -4.56 29.82 -21.19
C GLN A 678 -5.60 28.73 -21.52
N LYS A 679 -6.30 28.86 -22.65
CA LYS A 679 -7.29 27.86 -23.11
C LYS A 679 -6.69 26.46 -23.26
N GLU A 680 -5.46 26.36 -23.77
CA GLU A 680 -4.77 25.07 -23.94
C GLU A 680 -4.22 24.54 -22.61
N ARG A 681 -3.74 25.41 -21.72
CA ARG A 681 -3.37 25.02 -20.35
C ARG A 681 -4.56 24.41 -19.59
N LEU A 682 -5.72 25.07 -19.64
CA LEU A 682 -6.94 24.62 -18.98
C LEU A 682 -7.42 23.27 -19.52
N LYS A 683 -7.33 23.04 -20.83
CA LYS A 683 -7.62 21.71 -21.43
C LYS A 683 -6.70 20.62 -20.89
N ALA A 684 -5.44 20.94 -20.59
CA ALA A 684 -4.48 20.04 -19.96
C ALA A 684 -4.62 19.96 -18.43
N GLY A 685 -5.65 20.59 -17.84
CA GLY A 685 -5.89 20.64 -16.40
C GLY A 685 -4.92 21.54 -15.62
N ILE A 686 -4.12 22.35 -16.31
CA ILE A 686 -3.22 23.32 -15.69
C ILE A 686 -3.98 24.62 -15.50
N THR A 687 -4.58 24.78 -14.31
CA THR A 687 -5.29 26.00 -13.96
C THR A 687 -4.33 27.11 -13.55
N ASP A 688 -4.82 28.34 -13.58
CA ASP A 688 -4.03 29.52 -13.22
C ASP A 688 -3.65 29.55 -11.73
N GLY A 689 -4.40 28.85 -10.87
CA GLY A 689 -4.11 28.70 -9.44
C GLY A 689 -3.31 27.45 -9.07
N LEU A 690 -2.93 26.61 -10.04
CA LEU A 690 -2.24 25.34 -9.78
C LEU A 690 -0.80 25.59 -9.34
N ILE A 691 -0.40 25.02 -8.20
CA ILE A 691 0.96 25.04 -7.65
C ILE A 691 1.41 23.59 -7.45
N ARG A 692 2.68 23.31 -7.73
CA ARG A 692 3.33 22.02 -7.47
C ARG A 692 4.46 22.21 -6.46
N LEU A 693 4.43 21.40 -5.42
CA LEU A 693 5.49 21.25 -4.43
C LEU A 693 6.22 19.93 -4.67
N SER A 694 7.55 19.99 -4.78
CA SER A 694 8.42 18.84 -4.52
C SER A 694 8.81 18.93 -3.06
N VAL A 695 8.21 18.10 -2.22
CA VAL A 695 8.44 18.15 -0.77
C VAL A 695 9.73 17.40 -0.45
N GLY A 696 10.69 18.11 0.13
CA GLY A 696 12.01 17.62 0.52
C GLY A 696 12.00 16.80 1.80
N ILE A 697 13.18 16.68 2.42
CA ILE A 697 13.39 15.92 3.67
C ILE A 697 13.72 16.81 4.88
N GLU A 698 13.45 18.12 4.78
CA GLU A 698 13.56 19.05 5.90
C GLU A 698 12.62 18.66 7.05
N ASP A 699 12.80 19.33 8.19
CA ASP A 699 11.86 19.21 9.30
C ASP A 699 10.49 19.72 8.87
N VAL A 700 9.48 18.87 9.05
CA VAL A 700 8.15 19.10 8.50
C VAL A 700 7.48 20.34 9.10
N ASP A 701 7.80 20.67 10.35
CA ASP A 701 7.26 21.84 11.02
C ASP A 701 7.73 23.14 10.37
N ASP A 702 8.98 23.20 9.88
CA ASP A 702 9.51 24.36 9.15
C ASP A 702 8.84 24.50 7.78
N LEU A 703 8.61 23.38 7.09
CA LEU A 703 7.84 23.37 5.83
C LEU A 703 6.43 23.90 6.03
N LEU A 704 5.75 23.48 7.11
CA LEU A 704 4.41 23.95 7.44
C LEU A 704 4.41 25.41 7.91
N ALA A 705 5.46 25.88 8.57
CA ALA A 705 5.62 27.27 8.98
C ALA A 705 5.77 28.18 7.74
N ASP A 706 6.64 27.82 6.79
CA ASP A 706 6.84 28.58 5.55
C ASP A 706 5.55 28.68 4.72
N LEU A 707 4.83 27.56 4.57
CA LEU A 707 3.52 27.56 3.91
C LEU A 707 2.50 28.46 4.63
N ARG A 708 2.46 28.43 5.98
CA ARG A 708 1.57 29.29 6.77
C ARG A 708 1.88 30.76 6.62
N GLU A 709 3.16 31.14 6.70
CA GLU A 709 3.60 32.52 6.48
C GLU A 709 3.20 33.02 5.09
N SER A 710 3.41 32.20 4.05
CA SER A 710 3.00 32.56 2.70
C SER A 710 1.48 32.71 2.57
N PHE A 711 0.69 31.81 3.18
CA PHE A 711 -0.79 31.93 3.19
C PHE A 711 -1.29 33.21 3.89
N ASN A 712 -0.62 33.69 4.93
CA ASN A 712 -0.97 34.93 5.63
C ASN A 712 -0.80 36.17 4.75
N THR A 713 -0.05 36.07 3.65
CA THR A 713 0.10 37.17 2.69
C THR A 713 -1.08 37.27 1.73
N LEU A 714 -1.87 36.22 1.56
CA LEU A 714 -2.96 36.17 0.59
C LEU A 714 -4.21 36.92 1.02
#